data_AF-A0A2V5ZCA7-F1
#
_entry.id   AF-A0A2V5ZCA7-F1
#
_cell.length_a   1.000
_cell.length_b   1.000
_cell.length_c   1.000
_cell.angle_alpha   90.00
_cell.angle_beta   90.00
_cell.angle_gamma   90.00
#
_symmetry.space_group_name_H-M   'P 1'
#
loop_
_entity.id
_entity.type
_entity.pdbx_description
1 polymer ?
#
loop_
_entity_poly.entity_id
_entity_poly.type
_entity_poly.pdbx_seq_one_letter_code
_entity_poly.pdbx_strand_id
1 'polypeptide(L)'
;MKIRVNLRPNLTGAVSAGLLVVAFCLILLWRNPLLFWNDDYELSVLPVFADMARSWSEGHWPILSPCSWVCGNLAGEFQYGTFSVFVNAAVILIWKFPLTFPQQAAALSIAHLVLLAIGAYLLARDRGFSTSLSIFVALVASLNGWIICWGATDWFGALGAFTWLPWAWWGAERALDARRTKCRFLWPAPFVYLLVTGGFPYTVLMLLLLIAWLSIKSLIQTRKLFSIVPMLVGVALGFGLSAPAWMALLDLVQGSARELQSAAAHWQWRVPLAALPGMILPSWIVNWTDFSSRSLPHTAAELACGLVAPAALVAGLVWRGRRVVRQMKWELILLLLVLLLCMTPTAGLFRWSFRWLPFFHLILAICAAEVLHTVLPSTIAAITALALVVLTGIAAFIFRTAGSYTLPLGWIFLGLVAVWSSWELLGRHSKFRPWAPVAITFCAFLATYLCIPTNCGVPRYNFSQPLLKPEPLDPRRLYLTVYPWAELTYAATNTPQPVGRTLRPGSTSMWAGLRLINGYSPIRAAGVAREFATSIHGEINPEVGSHLLNHQAGKDGELAAIGVDGIVVAREVSITPQPSSEWELVVSTEEGNVFHRRSAPFSRVRSVISINSRPNEQFVPSTISQINDSRNFVEADIEVPSGGRPALLTFSRPYFRGYKARIRDQKLAVTSYRGLFPIVEVPAGVHGRLTLSYRPSWLVWGDSVAAVCGLIVLLGVIAACRYSSSTGTESRS
;
A
#
# COMPACT_ATOMS: atom_id res chain seq x y z
N MET A 1 -19.16 34.76 -16.30
CA MET A 1 -19.79 34.78 -14.96
C MET A 1 -19.57 33.41 -14.30
N LYS A 2 -18.43 33.20 -13.61
CA LYS A 2 -18.12 31.91 -12.94
C LYS A 2 -18.39 32.06 -11.45
N ILE A 3 -19.30 31.22 -10.98
CA ILE A 3 -19.88 31.17 -9.63
C ILE A 3 -18.79 31.30 -8.57
N ARG A 4 -18.93 32.29 -7.67
CA ARG A 4 -18.22 32.31 -6.38
C ARG A 4 -18.38 30.92 -5.77
N VAL A 5 -17.28 30.22 -5.53
CA VAL A 5 -17.26 28.91 -4.88
C VAL A 5 -17.91 29.08 -3.50
N ASN A 6 -19.23 28.88 -3.41
CA ASN A 6 -19.90 28.85 -2.11
C ASN A 6 -19.34 27.64 -1.37
N LEU A 7 -18.63 27.90 -0.27
CA LEU A 7 -17.91 26.88 0.48
C LEU A 7 -18.88 25.84 1.07
N ARG A 8 -20.05 26.30 1.55
CA ARG A 8 -21.05 25.46 2.24
C ARG A 8 -21.71 24.39 1.34
N PRO A 9 -22.27 24.71 0.15
CA PRO A 9 -22.89 23.70 -0.72
C PRO A 9 -21.92 22.67 -1.29
N ASN A 10 -20.65 23.04 -1.46
CA ASN A 10 -19.63 22.10 -1.94
C ASN A 10 -19.17 21.16 -0.83
N LEU A 11 -19.11 21.65 0.41
CA LEU A 11 -18.80 20.79 1.56
C LEU A 11 -19.91 19.76 1.80
N THR A 12 -21.18 20.17 1.76
CA THR A 12 -22.31 19.24 1.93
C THR A 12 -22.30 18.17 0.84
N GLY A 13 -22.12 18.54 -0.43
CA GLY A 13 -22.05 17.57 -1.52
C GLY A 13 -20.86 16.62 -1.42
N ALA A 14 -19.70 17.10 -0.95
CA ALA A 14 -18.52 16.26 -0.74
C ALA A 14 -18.76 15.24 0.39
N VAL A 15 -19.34 15.69 1.52
CA VAL A 15 -19.74 14.82 2.62
C VAL A 15 -20.78 13.80 2.16
N SER A 16 -21.78 14.21 1.36
CA SER A 16 -22.77 13.28 0.78
C SER A 16 -22.11 12.22 -0.12
N ALA A 17 -21.12 12.57 -0.93
CA ALA A 17 -20.38 11.60 -1.73
C ALA A 17 -19.68 10.56 -0.84
N GLY A 18 -19.03 11.02 0.25
CA GLY A 18 -18.42 10.13 1.25
C GLY A 18 -19.45 9.22 1.93
N LEU A 19 -20.59 9.76 2.37
CA LEU A 19 -21.65 8.99 3.03
C LEU A 19 -22.27 7.93 2.10
N LEU A 20 -22.41 8.21 0.81
CA LEU A 20 -22.86 7.21 -0.17
C LEU A 20 -21.88 6.05 -0.28
N VAL A 21 -20.58 6.32 -0.25
CA VAL A 21 -19.54 5.28 -0.23
C VAL A 21 -19.60 4.48 1.07
N VAL A 22 -19.80 5.11 2.23
CA VAL A 22 -20.02 4.39 3.49
C VAL A 22 -21.23 3.45 3.38
N ALA A 23 -22.38 3.96 2.93
CA ALA A 23 -23.59 3.16 2.76
C ALA A 23 -23.35 1.98 1.82
N PHE A 24 -22.65 2.20 0.70
CA PHE A 24 -22.26 1.15 -0.23
C PHE A 24 -21.44 0.05 0.45
N CYS A 25 -20.37 0.42 1.17
CA CYS A 25 -19.51 -0.52 1.86
C CYS A 25 -20.26 -1.29 2.96
N LEU A 26 -21.15 -0.64 3.70
CA LEU A 26 -21.97 -1.29 4.73
C LEU A 26 -22.93 -2.33 4.13
N ILE A 27 -23.51 -2.07 2.95
CA ILE A 27 -24.35 -3.06 2.25
C ILE A 27 -23.51 -4.29 1.84
N LEU A 28 -22.30 -4.08 1.33
CA LEU A 28 -21.42 -5.21 0.97
C LEU A 28 -20.98 -6.00 2.20
N LEU A 29 -20.63 -5.31 3.30
CA LEU A 29 -20.26 -5.94 4.57
C LEU A 29 -21.41 -6.70 5.21
N TRP A 30 -22.65 -6.24 5.05
CA TRP A 30 -23.83 -6.95 5.53
C TRP A 30 -23.96 -8.33 4.86
N ARG A 31 -23.56 -8.45 3.58
CA ARG A 31 -23.54 -9.74 2.88
C ARG A 31 -22.28 -10.55 3.16
N ASN A 32 -21.12 -9.91 3.18
CA ASN A 32 -19.85 -10.56 3.46
C ASN A 32 -19.03 -9.73 4.46
N PRO A 33 -19.04 -10.09 5.76
CA PRO A 33 -18.30 -9.34 6.78
C PRO A 33 -16.77 -9.43 6.62
N LEU A 34 -16.28 -10.36 5.79
CA LEU A 34 -14.86 -10.56 5.49
C LEU A 34 -14.43 -9.85 4.20
N LEU A 35 -15.29 -9.03 3.59
CA LEU A 35 -15.02 -8.42 2.29
C LEU A 35 -13.63 -7.76 2.22
N PHE A 36 -13.30 -6.92 3.21
CA PHE A 36 -12.04 -6.17 3.26
C PHE A 36 -10.89 -6.92 3.95
N TRP A 37 -11.00 -8.22 4.15
CA TRP A 37 -10.08 -9.02 4.95
C TRP A 37 -9.59 -10.24 4.15
N ASN A 38 -8.52 -10.05 3.36
CA ASN A 38 -7.94 -11.09 2.50
C ASN A 38 -6.42 -10.88 2.31
N ASP A 39 -5.69 -11.96 2.09
CA ASP A 39 -4.32 -11.99 1.57
C ASP A 39 -3.30 -11.09 2.31
N ASP A 40 -2.78 -10.02 1.68
CA ASP A 40 -1.78 -9.13 2.29
C ASP A 40 -2.33 -8.41 3.51
N TYR A 41 -3.65 -8.11 3.55
CA TYR A 41 -4.25 -7.56 4.76
C TYR A 41 -4.06 -8.48 5.97
N GLU A 42 -4.15 -9.79 5.72
CA GLU A 42 -4.09 -10.86 6.71
C GLU A 42 -2.66 -11.15 7.14
N LEU A 43 -1.75 -11.30 6.18
CA LEU A 43 -0.36 -11.69 6.44
C LEU A 43 0.57 -10.51 6.76
N SER A 44 0.24 -9.30 6.30
CA SER A 44 1.18 -8.17 6.27
C SER A 44 0.62 -6.91 6.91
N VAL A 45 -0.42 -6.31 6.32
CA VAL A 45 -0.84 -4.93 6.62
C VAL A 45 -1.33 -4.78 8.05
N LEU A 46 -2.36 -5.53 8.48
CA LEU A 46 -2.87 -5.40 9.86
C LEU A 46 -1.86 -5.81 10.93
N PRO A 47 -1.10 -6.91 10.79
CA PRO A 47 -0.06 -7.24 11.76
C PRO A 47 0.96 -6.11 11.95
N VAL A 48 1.43 -5.51 10.83
CA VAL A 48 2.38 -4.40 10.87
C VAL A 48 1.75 -3.16 11.50
N PHE A 49 0.51 -2.84 11.17
CA PHE A 49 -0.19 -1.70 11.76
C PHE A 49 -0.46 -1.88 13.25
N ALA A 50 -0.63 -3.11 13.72
CA ALA A 50 -0.67 -3.40 15.15
C ALA A 50 0.67 -3.09 15.84
N ASP A 51 1.82 -3.42 15.22
CA ASP A 51 3.13 -3.01 15.74
C ASP A 51 3.36 -1.50 15.67
N MET A 52 2.88 -0.82 14.61
CA MET A 52 2.95 0.63 14.50
C MET A 52 2.11 1.32 15.59
N ALA A 53 0.87 0.85 15.81
CA ALA A 53 0.01 1.36 16.87
C ALA A 53 0.65 1.18 18.25
N ARG A 54 1.26 0.00 18.50
CA ARG A 54 2.03 -0.27 19.72
C ARG A 54 3.21 0.68 19.87
N SER A 55 4.01 0.86 18.81
CA SER A 55 5.15 1.79 18.79
C SER A 55 4.75 3.20 19.22
N TRP A 56 3.64 3.71 18.69
CA TRP A 56 3.11 5.01 19.04
C TRP A 56 2.66 5.10 20.49
N SER A 57 2.04 4.04 21.01
CA SER A 57 1.67 3.98 22.43
C SER A 57 2.88 3.97 23.37
N GLU A 58 4.02 3.47 22.91
CA GLU A 58 5.29 3.46 23.64
C GLU A 58 6.10 4.77 23.45
N GLY A 59 5.60 5.73 22.68
CA GLY A 59 6.29 7.00 22.42
C GLY A 59 7.41 6.93 21.38
N HIS A 60 7.42 5.88 20.54
CA HIS A 60 8.45 5.68 19.52
C HIS A 60 7.88 5.84 18.11
N TRP A 61 8.64 6.50 17.22
CA TRP A 61 8.34 6.48 15.79
C TRP A 61 8.61 5.07 15.21
N PRO A 62 7.68 4.47 14.44
CA PRO A 62 7.81 3.10 13.95
C PRO A 62 8.74 2.99 12.74
N ILE A 63 10.03 3.33 12.89
CA ILE A 63 11.03 3.22 11.82
C ILE A 63 11.44 1.76 11.59
N LEU A 64 11.80 1.07 12.68
CA LEU A 64 12.13 -0.35 12.69
C LEU A 64 11.16 -1.12 13.57
N SER A 65 10.92 -2.39 13.25
CA SER A 65 10.21 -3.32 14.12
C SER A 65 11.17 -4.36 14.70
N PRO A 66 11.08 -4.69 16.00
CA PRO A 66 11.82 -5.80 16.59
C PRO A 66 11.15 -7.17 16.34
N CYS A 67 9.93 -7.18 15.80
CA CYS A 67 9.06 -8.35 15.70
C CYS A 67 9.29 -9.19 14.43
N SER A 68 10.09 -8.69 13.50
CA SER A 68 10.45 -9.38 12.26
C SER A 68 11.84 -8.95 11.78
N TRP A 69 12.66 -9.88 11.28
CA TRP A 69 13.90 -9.53 10.60
C TRP A 69 13.66 -9.25 9.11
N VAL A 70 12.87 -10.09 8.43
CA VAL A 70 12.53 -9.93 7.01
C VAL A 70 11.76 -8.64 6.75
N CYS A 71 10.78 -8.32 7.61
CA CYS A 71 9.94 -7.11 7.52
C CYS A 71 10.37 -6.01 8.52
N GLY A 72 11.61 -6.07 9.04
CA GLY A 72 12.02 -5.23 10.16
C GLY A 72 12.21 -3.74 9.85
N ASN A 73 12.37 -3.35 8.58
CA ASN A 73 12.58 -1.96 8.16
C ASN A 73 11.27 -1.31 7.69
N LEU A 74 10.38 -0.99 8.64
CA LEU A 74 9.08 -0.39 8.36
C LEU A 74 9.17 0.95 7.59
N ALA A 75 10.24 1.71 7.77
CA ALA A 75 10.45 2.96 7.05
C ALA A 75 10.77 2.73 5.56
N GLY A 76 11.56 1.71 5.23
CA GLY A 76 11.88 1.35 3.85
C GLY A 76 10.77 0.55 3.15
N GLU A 77 9.96 -0.18 3.92
CA GLU A 77 8.75 -0.86 3.45
C GLU A 77 7.65 0.16 3.15
N PHE A 78 7.81 0.81 1.98
CA PHE A 78 7.07 2.00 1.58
C PHE A 78 5.55 1.87 1.76
N GLN A 79 4.99 0.68 1.51
CA GLN A 79 3.56 0.37 1.55
C GLN A 79 2.86 0.58 2.90
N TYR A 80 3.60 0.64 4.01
CA TYR A 80 3.01 0.85 5.34
C TYR A 80 2.77 2.33 5.66
N GLY A 81 3.24 3.24 4.82
CA GLY A 81 3.00 4.67 5.01
C GLY A 81 3.54 5.21 6.33
N THR A 82 4.70 4.71 6.78
CA THR A 82 5.36 5.05 8.05
C THR A 82 5.51 6.56 8.28
N PHE A 83 5.65 7.35 7.21
CA PHE A 83 5.76 8.81 7.26
C PHE A 83 4.47 9.56 6.91
N SER A 84 3.36 8.85 6.65
CA SER A 84 2.06 9.48 6.36
C SER A 84 1.36 9.84 7.66
N VAL A 85 1.14 11.14 7.89
CA VAL A 85 0.36 11.58 9.06
C VAL A 85 -1.05 10.99 9.07
N PHE A 86 -1.68 10.80 7.91
CA PHE A 86 -3.05 10.28 7.85
C PHE A 86 -3.12 8.79 8.17
N VAL A 87 -2.22 7.99 7.59
CA VAL A 87 -2.17 6.54 7.87
C VAL A 87 -1.88 6.31 9.35
N ASN A 88 -0.88 7.00 9.91
CA ASN A 88 -0.57 6.88 11.33
C ASN A 88 -1.72 7.33 12.22
N ALA A 89 -2.40 8.44 11.91
CA ALA A 89 -3.57 8.89 12.67
C ALA A 89 -4.72 7.88 12.61
N ALA A 90 -5.00 7.30 11.44
CA ALA A 90 -6.02 6.27 11.26
C ALA A 90 -5.66 5.00 12.05
N VAL A 91 -4.42 4.53 11.96
CA VAL A 91 -3.93 3.36 12.71
C VAL A 91 -4.04 3.59 14.22
N ILE A 92 -3.56 4.72 14.73
CA ILE A 92 -3.66 5.06 16.16
C ILE A 92 -5.14 5.07 16.59
N LEU A 93 -6.02 5.72 15.83
CA LEU A 93 -7.43 5.85 16.18
C LEU A 93 -8.16 4.51 16.16
N ILE A 94 -7.98 3.71 15.11
CA ILE A 94 -8.67 2.43 14.92
C ILE A 94 -8.26 1.43 16.01
N TRP A 95 -6.99 1.38 16.38
CA TRP A 95 -6.49 0.49 17.43
C TRP A 95 -6.86 0.91 18.86
N LYS A 96 -7.52 2.07 19.05
CA LYS A 96 -8.15 2.41 20.35
C LYS A 96 -9.48 1.68 20.58
N PHE A 97 -10.10 1.15 19.54
CA PHE A 97 -11.38 0.46 19.63
C PHE A 97 -11.17 -1.06 19.65
N PRO A 98 -12.01 -1.82 20.39
CA PRO A 98 -11.93 -3.28 20.48
C PRO A 98 -12.54 -3.94 19.23
N LEU A 99 -12.02 -3.62 18.05
CA LEU A 99 -12.48 -4.14 16.77
C LEU A 99 -11.81 -5.48 16.45
N THR A 100 -12.54 -6.38 15.79
CA THR A 100 -11.97 -7.61 15.23
C THR A 100 -11.11 -7.30 14.00
N PHE A 101 -10.28 -8.26 13.54
CA PHE A 101 -9.39 -8.04 12.38
C PHE A 101 -10.16 -7.60 11.12
N PRO A 102 -11.26 -8.27 10.71
CA PRO A 102 -12.02 -7.81 9.55
C PRO A 102 -12.63 -6.42 9.74
N GLN A 103 -13.03 -6.06 10.96
CA GLN A 103 -13.54 -4.72 11.28
C GLN A 103 -12.45 -3.64 11.21
N GLN A 104 -11.22 -3.95 11.64
CA GLN A 104 -10.07 -3.04 11.52
C GLN A 104 -9.72 -2.79 10.04
N ALA A 105 -9.67 -3.84 9.22
CA ALA A 105 -9.43 -3.71 7.79
C ALA A 105 -10.56 -2.92 7.10
N ALA A 106 -11.81 -3.21 7.44
CA ALA A 106 -12.96 -2.45 6.94
C ALA A 106 -12.89 -0.96 7.33
N ALA A 107 -12.56 -0.63 8.58
CA ALA A 107 -12.44 0.74 9.04
C ALA A 107 -11.34 1.51 8.28
N LEU A 108 -10.17 0.88 8.09
CA LEU A 108 -9.07 1.45 7.30
C LEU A 108 -9.49 1.71 5.85
N SER A 109 -10.04 0.70 5.17
CA SER A 109 -10.45 0.81 3.77
C SER A 109 -11.55 1.84 3.59
N ILE A 110 -12.61 1.81 4.40
CA ILE A 110 -13.74 2.75 4.29
C ILE A 110 -13.28 4.20 4.52
N ALA A 111 -12.42 4.45 5.50
CA ALA A 111 -11.90 5.80 5.75
C ALA A 111 -11.18 6.39 4.52
N HIS A 112 -10.36 5.57 3.85
CA HIS A 112 -9.64 5.99 2.65
C HIS A 112 -10.57 6.13 1.43
N LEU A 113 -11.51 5.21 1.25
CA LEU A 113 -12.51 5.29 0.18
C LEU A 113 -13.38 6.55 0.28
N VAL A 114 -13.75 6.96 1.50
CA VAL A 114 -14.47 8.22 1.76
C VAL A 114 -13.64 9.42 1.33
N LEU A 115 -12.36 9.49 1.73
CA LEU A 115 -11.50 10.60 1.34
C LEU A 115 -11.21 10.63 -0.17
N LEU A 116 -11.09 9.45 -0.80
CA LEU A 116 -10.92 9.33 -2.24
C LEU A 116 -12.15 9.91 -2.98
N ALA A 117 -13.35 9.56 -2.51
CA ALA A 117 -14.60 10.09 -3.05
C ALA A 117 -14.72 11.61 -2.87
N ILE A 118 -14.36 12.14 -1.69
CA ILE A 118 -14.35 13.59 -1.43
C ILE A 118 -13.38 14.30 -2.38
N GLY A 119 -12.16 13.79 -2.57
CA GLY A 119 -11.17 14.38 -3.48
C GLY A 119 -11.64 14.39 -4.93
N ALA A 120 -12.19 13.27 -5.41
CA ALA A 120 -12.74 13.15 -6.75
C ALA A 120 -13.96 14.07 -6.96
N TYR A 121 -14.83 14.19 -5.96
CA TYR A 121 -15.94 15.16 -5.96
C TYR A 121 -15.44 16.59 -6.09
N LEU A 122 -14.45 17.00 -5.28
CA LEU A 122 -13.91 18.37 -5.30
C LEU A 122 -13.19 18.69 -6.62
N LEU A 123 -12.44 17.73 -7.17
CA LEU A 123 -11.85 17.82 -8.50
C LEU A 123 -12.93 18.08 -9.57
N ALA A 124 -13.99 17.26 -9.57
CA ALA A 124 -15.11 17.41 -10.50
C ALA A 124 -15.85 18.75 -10.33
N ARG A 125 -16.07 19.19 -9.09
CA ARG A 125 -16.76 20.46 -8.79
C ARG A 125 -15.96 21.68 -9.24
N ASP A 126 -14.64 21.69 -9.08
CA ASP A 126 -13.83 22.84 -9.50
C ASP A 126 -13.81 23.02 -11.03
N ARG A 127 -14.03 21.92 -11.77
CA ARG A 127 -14.23 21.95 -13.23
C ARG A 127 -15.61 22.46 -13.66
N GLY A 128 -16.53 22.66 -12.72
CA GLY A 128 -17.85 23.24 -12.96
C GLY A 128 -18.98 22.23 -13.17
N PHE A 129 -18.73 20.93 -13.00
CA PHE A 129 -19.77 19.91 -13.08
C PHE A 129 -20.83 20.09 -11.99
N SER A 130 -22.08 19.72 -12.26
CA SER A 130 -23.16 19.76 -11.26
C SER A 130 -22.86 18.86 -10.06
N THR A 131 -23.53 19.08 -8.92
CA THR A 131 -23.39 18.23 -7.74
C THR A 131 -23.58 16.74 -8.06
N SER A 132 -24.59 16.39 -8.87
CA SER A 132 -24.85 15.01 -9.25
C SER A 132 -23.72 14.41 -10.10
N LEU A 133 -23.23 15.13 -11.11
CA LEU A 133 -22.11 14.65 -11.94
C LEU A 133 -20.81 14.53 -11.14
N SER A 134 -20.58 15.42 -10.17
CA SER A 134 -19.44 15.31 -9.26
C SER A 134 -19.55 14.11 -8.32
N ILE A 135 -20.74 13.76 -7.84
CA ILE A 135 -20.97 12.52 -7.09
C ILE A 135 -20.75 11.30 -7.99
N PHE A 136 -21.22 11.34 -9.24
CA PHE A 136 -20.96 10.28 -10.21
C PHE A 136 -19.44 10.04 -10.40
N VAL A 137 -18.66 11.10 -10.60
CA VAL A 137 -17.18 10.98 -10.69
C VAL A 137 -16.60 10.40 -9.41
N ALA A 138 -17.08 10.83 -8.24
CA ALA A 138 -16.65 10.31 -6.96
C ALA A 138 -16.90 8.80 -6.83
N LEU A 139 -18.10 8.33 -7.17
CA LEU A 139 -18.46 6.91 -7.11
C LEU A 139 -17.59 6.07 -8.04
N VAL A 140 -17.36 6.49 -9.29
CA VAL A 140 -16.49 5.74 -10.21
C VAL A 140 -15.04 5.73 -9.72
N ALA A 141 -14.54 6.85 -9.21
CA ALA A 141 -13.18 6.94 -8.70
C ALA A 141 -12.94 6.05 -7.47
N SER A 142 -13.90 5.97 -6.54
CA SER A 142 -13.75 5.23 -5.30
C SER A 142 -14.27 3.79 -5.35
N LEU A 143 -15.20 3.46 -6.24
CA LEU A 143 -15.86 2.14 -6.27
C LEU A 143 -15.57 1.36 -7.55
N ASN A 144 -14.58 1.74 -8.35
CA ASN A 144 -14.21 0.95 -9.53
C ASN A 144 -13.64 -0.42 -9.16
N GLY A 145 -13.68 -1.33 -10.15
CA GLY A 145 -13.25 -2.71 -10.07
C GLY A 145 -11.90 -2.89 -9.38
N TRP A 146 -10.88 -2.16 -9.84
CA TRP A 146 -9.55 -2.28 -9.28
C TRP A 146 -9.48 -1.80 -7.82
N ILE A 147 -10.09 -0.65 -7.50
CA ILE A 147 -10.08 -0.11 -6.13
C ILE A 147 -10.76 -1.07 -5.16
N ILE A 148 -11.92 -1.61 -5.50
CA ILE A 148 -12.63 -2.54 -4.61
C ILE A 148 -11.96 -3.91 -4.57
N CYS A 149 -11.66 -4.54 -5.71
CA CYS A 149 -11.17 -5.92 -5.74
C CYS A 149 -9.70 -6.09 -5.31
N TRP A 150 -8.90 -5.03 -5.34
CA TRP A 150 -7.47 -5.08 -4.97
C TRP A 150 -7.14 -4.09 -3.86
N GLY A 151 -7.31 -2.79 -4.11
CA GLY A 151 -6.86 -1.77 -3.17
C GLY A 151 -7.52 -1.84 -1.79
N ALA A 152 -8.85 -2.00 -1.74
CA ALA A 152 -9.61 -2.00 -0.51
C ALA A 152 -9.64 -3.35 0.21
N THR A 153 -9.45 -4.45 -0.52
CA THR A 153 -9.64 -5.80 0.03
C THR A 153 -8.34 -6.52 0.36
N ASP A 154 -7.21 -6.03 -0.15
CA ASP A 154 -5.91 -6.70 -0.06
C ASP A 154 -4.73 -5.69 -0.01
N TRP A 155 -4.53 -4.92 -1.08
CA TRP A 155 -3.37 -4.03 -1.25
C TRP A 155 -3.59 -2.62 -0.67
N PHE A 156 -3.70 -2.52 0.65
CA PHE A 156 -3.95 -1.26 1.33
C PHE A 156 -2.98 -0.14 0.94
N GLY A 157 -1.68 -0.40 0.81
CA GLY A 157 -0.70 0.63 0.44
C GLY A 157 -1.08 1.35 -0.87
N ALA A 158 -1.67 0.63 -1.83
CA ALA A 158 -2.15 1.22 -3.06
C ALA A 158 -3.38 2.10 -2.86
N LEU A 159 -4.35 1.67 -2.06
CA LEU A 159 -5.51 2.50 -1.69
C LEU A 159 -5.07 3.73 -0.88
N GLY A 160 -4.18 3.55 0.09
CA GLY A 160 -3.61 4.58 0.95
C GLY A 160 -2.98 5.72 0.15
N ALA A 161 -2.19 5.38 -0.88
CA ALA A 161 -1.59 6.36 -1.78
C ALA A 161 -2.58 6.94 -2.80
N PHE A 162 -3.35 6.09 -3.50
CA PHE A 162 -4.23 6.53 -4.60
C PHE A 162 -5.37 7.44 -4.12
N THR A 163 -5.80 7.31 -2.86
CA THR A 163 -6.75 8.21 -2.19
C THR A 163 -6.44 9.68 -2.43
N TRP A 164 -5.16 10.04 -2.48
CA TRP A 164 -4.70 11.43 -2.59
C TRP A 164 -4.47 11.90 -4.03
N LEU A 165 -4.54 11.02 -5.04
CA LEU A 165 -4.31 11.40 -6.43
C LEU A 165 -5.34 12.42 -6.96
N PRO A 166 -6.67 12.27 -6.72
CA PRO A 166 -7.62 13.31 -7.11
C PRO A 166 -7.39 14.64 -6.40
N TRP A 167 -6.95 14.61 -5.14
CA TRP A 167 -6.61 15.81 -4.38
C TRP A 167 -5.36 16.51 -4.93
N ALA A 168 -4.33 15.75 -5.28
CA ALA A 168 -3.12 16.27 -5.91
C ALA A 168 -3.43 16.87 -7.29
N TRP A 169 -4.28 16.22 -8.08
CA TRP A 169 -4.78 16.77 -9.34
C TRP A 169 -5.52 18.09 -9.11
N TRP A 170 -6.46 18.09 -8.18
CA TRP A 170 -7.23 19.28 -7.81
C TRP A 170 -6.34 20.44 -7.35
N GLY A 171 -5.34 20.16 -6.50
CA GLY A 171 -4.36 21.14 -6.05
C GLY A 171 -3.47 21.66 -7.18
N ALA A 172 -3.05 20.79 -8.10
CA ALA A 172 -2.25 21.16 -9.28
C ALA A 172 -3.03 22.07 -10.24
N GLU A 173 -4.30 21.77 -10.54
CA GLU A 173 -5.14 22.65 -11.37
C GLU A 173 -5.36 24.02 -10.73
N ARG A 174 -5.53 24.07 -9.40
CA ARG A 174 -5.60 25.34 -8.67
C ARG A 174 -4.30 26.13 -8.75
N ALA A 175 -3.14 25.47 -8.69
CA ALA A 175 -1.86 26.14 -8.85
C ALA A 175 -1.69 26.75 -10.26
N LEU A 176 -2.31 26.14 -11.29
CA LEU A 176 -2.29 26.64 -12.66
C LEU A 176 -3.28 27.79 -12.92
N ASP A 177 -4.37 27.94 -12.16
CA ASP A 177 -5.34 29.03 -12.36
C ASP A 177 -4.77 30.40 -11.98
N ALA A 178 -4.52 31.25 -12.99
CA ALA A 178 -3.90 32.57 -12.84
C ALA A 178 -4.79 33.59 -12.12
N ARG A 179 -6.08 33.30 -11.96
CA ARG A 179 -7.02 34.17 -11.23
C ARG A 179 -6.92 33.99 -9.72
N ARG A 180 -6.19 32.97 -9.25
CA ARG A 180 -5.95 32.72 -7.83
C ARG A 180 -4.78 33.57 -7.32
N THR A 181 -4.66 33.66 -6.00
CA THR A 181 -3.64 34.47 -5.33
C THR A 181 -2.21 34.03 -5.68
N LYS A 182 -1.24 34.90 -5.41
CA LYS A 182 0.19 34.60 -5.60
C LYS A 182 0.64 33.34 -4.83
N CYS A 183 0.00 33.03 -3.71
CA CYS A 183 0.26 31.82 -2.91
C CYS A 183 -0.36 30.53 -3.47
N ARG A 184 -0.88 30.53 -4.70
CA ARG A 184 -1.46 29.34 -5.34
C ARG A 184 -0.49 28.16 -5.49
N PHE A 185 0.82 28.39 -5.40
CA PHE A 185 1.83 27.34 -5.42
C PHE A 185 1.76 26.40 -4.19
N LEU A 186 1.06 26.79 -3.12
CA LEU A 186 0.95 25.96 -1.91
C LEU A 186 -0.07 24.81 -2.06
N TRP A 187 -1.01 24.91 -3.00
CA TRP A 187 -2.11 23.96 -3.15
C TRP A 187 -1.66 22.49 -3.37
N PRO A 188 -0.65 22.19 -4.23
CA PRO A 188 -0.25 20.81 -4.48
C PRO A 188 0.49 20.17 -3.29
N ALA A 189 1.25 20.96 -2.53
CA ALA A 189 2.22 20.46 -1.54
C ALA A 189 1.65 19.45 -0.52
N PRO A 190 0.54 19.71 0.20
CA PRO A 190 0.01 18.77 1.18
C PRO A 190 -0.48 17.47 0.54
N PHE A 191 -1.08 17.54 -0.66
CA PHE A 191 -1.65 16.37 -1.33
C PHE A 191 -0.58 15.51 -2.00
N VAL A 192 0.48 16.12 -2.54
CA VAL A 192 1.66 15.40 -3.01
C VAL A 192 2.36 14.71 -1.85
N TYR A 193 2.51 15.39 -0.71
CA TYR A 193 3.05 14.77 0.51
C TYR A 193 2.23 13.54 0.94
N LEU A 194 0.91 13.66 1.06
CA LEU A 194 0.03 12.56 1.46
C LEU A 194 0.02 11.40 0.45
N LEU A 195 0.11 11.71 -0.85
CA LEU A 195 0.20 10.72 -1.91
C LEU A 195 1.50 9.92 -1.83
N VAL A 196 2.65 10.61 -1.74
CA VAL A 196 3.97 9.97 -1.71
C VAL A 196 4.12 9.19 -0.41
N THR A 197 3.79 9.78 0.73
CA THR A 197 3.88 9.08 2.02
C THR A 197 2.83 7.98 2.19
N GLY A 198 1.79 7.93 1.34
CA GLY A 198 0.82 6.83 1.30
C GLY A 198 1.41 5.50 0.83
N GLY A 199 2.62 5.49 0.24
CA GLY A 199 3.44 4.29 0.21
C GLY A 199 3.38 3.41 -1.03
N PHE A 200 2.82 3.88 -2.15
CA PHE A 200 2.71 3.08 -3.37
C PHE A 200 3.49 3.67 -4.56
N PRO A 201 4.52 2.98 -5.08
CA PRO A 201 5.38 3.53 -6.14
C PRO A 201 4.61 3.89 -7.43
N TYR A 202 3.60 3.11 -7.79
CA TYR A 202 2.79 3.37 -8.99
C TYR A 202 2.02 4.69 -8.91
N THR A 203 1.49 5.05 -7.73
CA THR A 203 0.77 6.32 -7.58
C THR A 203 1.70 7.51 -7.75
N VAL A 204 2.98 7.38 -7.35
CA VAL A 204 4.01 8.40 -7.62
C VAL A 204 4.23 8.54 -9.13
N LEU A 205 4.30 7.43 -9.89
CA LEU A 205 4.38 7.50 -11.35
C LEU A 205 3.13 8.13 -11.98
N MET A 206 1.93 7.78 -11.49
CA MET A 206 0.68 8.41 -11.94
C MET A 206 0.69 9.92 -11.73
N LEU A 207 1.19 10.37 -10.56
CA LEU A 207 1.36 11.79 -10.27
C LEU A 207 2.35 12.43 -11.26
N LEU A 208 3.52 11.83 -11.50
CA LEU A 208 4.50 12.38 -12.45
C LEU A 208 3.92 12.50 -13.86
N LEU A 209 3.20 11.47 -14.33
CA LEU A 209 2.50 11.49 -15.61
C LEU A 209 1.45 12.60 -15.67
N LEU A 210 0.66 12.75 -14.60
CA LEU A 210 -0.35 13.81 -14.48
C LEU A 210 0.28 15.20 -14.52
N ILE A 211 1.38 15.44 -13.79
CA ILE A 211 2.09 16.71 -13.77
C ILE A 211 2.71 17.03 -15.14
N ALA A 212 3.29 16.03 -15.81
CA ALA A 212 3.79 16.18 -17.18
C ALA A 212 2.65 16.57 -18.14
N TRP A 213 1.53 15.85 -18.09
CA TRP A 213 0.35 16.14 -18.90
C TRP A 213 -0.22 17.54 -18.64
N LEU A 214 -0.40 17.93 -17.37
CA LEU A 214 -0.86 19.27 -16.99
C LEU A 214 0.10 20.36 -17.47
N SER A 215 1.40 20.11 -17.37
CA SER A 215 2.43 21.05 -17.83
C SER A 215 2.34 21.26 -19.34
N ILE A 216 2.32 20.19 -20.12
CA ILE A 216 2.20 20.24 -21.59
C ILE A 216 0.91 20.96 -21.99
N LYS A 217 -0.23 20.59 -21.39
CA LYS A 217 -1.53 21.23 -21.63
C LYS A 217 -1.48 22.73 -21.35
N SER A 218 -0.96 23.14 -20.20
CA SER A 218 -0.85 24.55 -19.79
C SER A 218 0.08 25.36 -20.70
N LEU A 219 1.25 24.81 -21.03
CA LEU A 219 2.23 25.47 -21.90
C LEU A 219 1.66 25.71 -23.31
N ILE A 220 0.93 24.74 -23.86
CA ILE A 220 0.33 24.89 -25.19
C ILE A 220 -0.83 25.89 -25.18
N GLN A 221 -1.64 25.90 -24.10
CA GLN A 221 -2.78 26.81 -23.96
C GLN A 221 -2.36 28.26 -23.68
N THR A 222 -1.35 28.46 -22.83
CA THR A 222 -0.94 29.81 -22.38
C THR A 222 0.22 30.38 -23.18
N ARG A 223 1.00 29.52 -23.86
CA ARG A 223 2.27 29.86 -24.54
C ARG A 223 3.32 30.52 -23.63
N LYS A 224 3.20 30.34 -22.30
CA LYS A 224 4.08 30.97 -21.30
C LYS A 224 4.72 29.92 -20.40
N LEU A 225 6.05 29.87 -20.38
CA LEU A 225 6.80 28.93 -19.53
C LEU A 225 6.51 29.13 -18.04
N PHE A 226 6.40 30.37 -17.59
CA PHE A 226 6.11 30.70 -16.19
C PHE A 226 4.70 30.31 -15.71
N SER A 227 3.81 29.86 -16.61
CA SER A 227 2.46 29.42 -16.22
C SER A 227 2.47 28.17 -15.32
N ILE A 228 3.46 27.29 -15.49
CA ILE A 228 3.54 26.01 -14.78
C ILE A 228 4.37 26.08 -13.49
N VAL A 229 5.17 27.13 -13.32
CA VAL A 229 6.10 27.27 -12.18
C VAL A 229 5.41 27.13 -10.82
N PRO A 230 4.25 27.77 -10.55
CA PRO A 230 3.57 27.60 -9.26
C PRO A 230 3.20 26.14 -8.96
N MET A 231 2.79 25.39 -9.98
CA MET A 231 2.47 23.97 -9.83
C MET A 231 3.75 23.17 -9.54
N LEU A 232 4.81 23.37 -10.32
CA LEU A 232 6.08 22.64 -10.13
C LEU A 232 6.70 22.93 -8.76
N VAL A 233 6.66 24.18 -8.28
CA VAL A 233 7.14 24.54 -6.94
C VAL A 233 6.30 23.83 -5.88
N GLY A 234 4.97 23.84 -6.00
CA GLY A 234 4.09 23.13 -5.06
C GLY A 234 4.33 21.62 -5.02
N VAL A 235 4.52 21.02 -6.20
CA VAL A 235 4.85 19.60 -6.32
C VAL A 235 6.22 19.30 -5.69
N ALA A 236 7.24 20.12 -5.97
CA ALA A 236 8.57 19.98 -5.40
C ALA A 236 8.55 20.09 -3.86
N LEU A 237 7.77 21.04 -3.32
CA LEU A 237 7.57 21.17 -1.87
C LEU A 237 6.92 19.91 -1.28
N GLY A 238 5.94 19.31 -1.94
CA GLY A 238 5.33 18.06 -1.49
C GLY A 238 6.30 16.85 -1.52
N PHE A 239 7.14 16.75 -2.56
CA PHE A 239 8.22 15.76 -2.62
C PHE A 239 9.29 15.98 -1.56
N GLY A 240 9.60 17.25 -1.26
CA GLY A 240 10.53 17.62 -0.19
C GLY A 240 10.00 17.29 1.20
N LEU A 241 8.71 17.58 1.47
CA LEU A 241 8.03 17.18 2.71
C LEU A 241 7.99 15.66 2.91
N SER A 242 7.97 14.89 1.83
CA SER A 242 7.95 13.43 1.84
C SER A 242 9.33 12.80 1.68
N ALA A 243 10.41 13.59 1.73
CA ALA A 243 11.78 13.14 1.53
C ALA A 243 12.20 11.93 2.38
N PRO A 244 11.90 11.88 3.70
CA PRO A 244 12.23 10.70 4.50
C PRO A 244 11.65 9.39 3.94
N ALA A 245 10.44 9.43 3.37
CA ALA A 245 9.74 8.24 2.91
C ALA A 245 10.36 7.64 1.64
N TRP A 246 10.55 8.44 0.60
CA TRP A 246 11.09 7.93 -0.67
C TRP A 246 12.59 7.69 -0.60
N MET A 247 13.35 8.44 0.22
CA MET A 247 14.77 8.16 0.43
C MET A 247 14.99 6.84 1.19
N ALA A 248 14.14 6.52 2.17
CA ALA A 248 14.19 5.23 2.87
C ALA A 248 13.93 4.05 1.93
N LEU A 249 12.95 4.17 1.02
CA LEU A 249 12.69 3.17 -0.01
C LEU A 249 13.92 2.95 -0.92
N LEU A 250 14.53 4.02 -1.42
CA LEU A 250 15.70 3.92 -2.30
C LEU A 250 16.88 3.21 -1.61
N ASP A 251 17.11 3.49 -0.33
CA ASP A 251 18.17 2.82 0.45
C ASP A 251 17.88 1.32 0.65
N LEU A 252 16.61 0.96 0.91
CA LEU A 252 16.24 -0.44 1.15
C LEU A 252 16.24 -1.28 -0.14
N VAL A 253 15.83 -0.72 -1.27
CA VAL A 253 15.75 -1.45 -2.55
C VAL A 253 17.15 -1.82 -3.07
N GLN A 254 18.17 -1.02 -2.76
CA GLN A 254 19.52 -1.24 -3.25
C GLN A 254 20.10 -2.58 -2.75
N GLY A 255 20.39 -3.50 -3.68
CA GLY A 255 20.88 -4.85 -3.37
C GLY A 255 19.82 -5.84 -2.89
N SER A 256 18.55 -5.44 -2.85
CA SER A 256 17.43 -6.31 -2.46
C SER A 256 17.11 -7.36 -3.52
N ALA A 257 16.36 -8.40 -3.15
CA ALA A 257 15.95 -9.44 -4.11
C ALA A 257 15.00 -8.90 -5.22
N ARG A 258 14.54 -7.65 -5.09
CA ARG A 258 13.74 -6.96 -6.11
C ARG A 258 14.56 -6.46 -7.29
N GLU A 259 15.88 -6.35 -7.16
CA GLU A 259 16.80 -5.93 -8.22
C GLU A 259 17.11 -7.07 -9.22
N LEU A 260 17.00 -8.33 -8.79
CA LEU A 260 17.49 -9.52 -9.49
C LEU A 260 16.39 -10.33 -10.22
N GLN A 261 15.36 -9.68 -10.75
CA GLN A 261 14.18 -10.38 -11.30
C GLN A 261 14.35 -10.91 -12.73
N SER A 262 13.66 -12.01 -13.03
CA SER A 262 13.65 -12.63 -14.36
C SER A 262 12.76 -11.87 -15.35
N ALA A 263 13.12 -11.91 -16.64
CA ALA A 263 12.40 -11.20 -17.71
C ALA A 263 10.93 -11.62 -17.86
N ALA A 264 10.59 -12.88 -17.52
CA ALA A 264 9.21 -13.37 -17.56
C ALA A 264 8.28 -12.63 -16.59
N ALA A 265 8.80 -12.13 -15.47
CA ALA A 265 8.02 -11.38 -14.47
C ALA A 265 7.47 -10.05 -15.01
N HIS A 266 8.01 -9.54 -16.13
CA HIS A 266 7.57 -8.28 -16.76
C HIS A 266 6.23 -8.40 -17.50
N TRP A 267 5.77 -9.62 -17.78
CA TRP A 267 4.53 -9.89 -18.54
C TRP A 267 3.33 -10.23 -17.65
N GLN A 268 3.57 -10.44 -16.36
CA GLN A 268 2.55 -10.75 -15.37
C GLN A 268 1.59 -9.57 -15.19
N TRP A 269 0.30 -9.87 -14.98
CA TRP A 269 -0.74 -8.90 -14.61
C TRP A 269 -0.77 -7.62 -15.46
N ARG A 270 -0.74 -7.80 -16.78
CA ARG A 270 -1.10 -6.77 -17.76
C ARG A 270 -2.55 -6.92 -18.18
N VAL A 271 -3.24 -5.81 -18.46
CA VAL A 271 -4.62 -5.87 -18.96
C VAL A 271 -4.63 -6.45 -20.39
N PRO A 272 -5.25 -7.61 -20.64
CA PRO A 272 -5.36 -8.14 -21.99
C PRO A 272 -6.31 -7.26 -22.81
N LEU A 273 -6.01 -7.05 -24.10
CA LEU A 273 -6.92 -6.32 -24.99
C LEU A 273 -8.31 -6.99 -25.06
N ALA A 274 -8.34 -8.33 -25.04
CA ALA A 274 -9.57 -9.11 -25.02
C ALA A 274 -10.41 -8.92 -23.74
N ALA A 275 -9.86 -8.33 -22.67
CA ALA A 275 -10.59 -8.04 -21.44
C ALA A 275 -11.42 -6.76 -21.49
N LEU A 276 -11.18 -5.87 -22.48
CA LEU A 276 -11.87 -4.56 -22.57
C LEU A 276 -13.39 -4.60 -22.52
N PRO A 277 -14.10 -5.61 -23.08
CA PRO A 277 -15.54 -5.73 -22.91
C PRO A 277 -15.99 -5.83 -21.43
N GLY A 278 -15.07 -6.19 -20.53
CA GLY A 278 -15.22 -6.11 -19.08
C GLY A 278 -15.59 -4.73 -18.53
N MET A 279 -15.32 -3.65 -19.27
CA MET A 279 -15.80 -2.30 -18.90
C MET A 279 -17.34 -2.19 -18.97
N ILE A 280 -17.98 -3.01 -19.81
CA ILE A 280 -19.45 -3.05 -19.96
C ILE A 280 -20.04 -4.18 -19.13
N LEU A 281 -19.49 -5.40 -19.23
CA LEU A 281 -19.91 -6.57 -18.48
C LEU A 281 -18.71 -7.13 -17.71
N PRO A 282 -18.50 -6.74 -16.44
CA PRO A 282 -17.34 -7.16 -15.64
C PRO A 282 -17.21 -8.67 -15.44
N SER A 283 -18.27 -9.44 -15.69
CA SER A 283 -18.26 -10.92 -15.67
C SER A 283 -17.55 -11.55 -16.88
N TRP A 284 -17.01 -10.75 -17.79
CA TRP A 284 -16.28 -11.22 -18.98
C TRP A 284 -15.01 -11.98 -18.60
N ILE A 285 -14.85 -13.21 -19.08
CA ILE A 285 -13.71 -14.08 -18.75
C ILE A 285 -12.74 -14.15 -19.93
N VAL A 286 -11.47 -13.86 -19.66
CA VAL A 286 -10.35 -14.08 -20.60
C VAL A 286 -9.11 -14.52 -19.84
N ASN A 287 -8.09 -14.99 -20.56
CA ASN A 287 -6.85 -15.41 -19.92
C ASN A 287 -6.01 -14.20 -19.49
N TRP A 288 -5.57 -14.21 -18.24
CA TRP A 288 -4.59 -13.29 -17.68
C TRP A 288 -3.33 -14.05 -17.28
N THR A 289 -2.18 -13.39 -17.31
CA THR A 289 -0.93 -13.94 -16.81
C THR A 289 -0.82 -13.66 -15.31
N ASP A 290 -0.89 -14.71 -14.48
CA ASP A 290 -0.90 -14.60 -13.01
C ASP A 290 0.48 -14.24 -12.41
N PHE A 291 0.57 -14.23 -11.07
CA PHE A 291 1.80 -13.93 -10.33
C PHE A 291 2.91 -14.98 -10.54
N SER A 292 2.57 -16.15 -11.05
CA SER A 292 3.46 -17.26 -11.35
C SER A 292 3.72 -17.42 -12.85
N SER A 293 3.39 -16.39 -13.64
CA SER A 293 3.54 -16.37 -15.11
C SER A 293 2.71 -17.43 -15.85
N ARG A 294 1.65 -17.95 -15.22
CA ARG A 294 0.71 -18.89 -15.83
C ARG A 294 -0.44 -18.14 -16.48
N SER A 295 -0.86 -18.59 -17.65
CA SER A 295 -2.01 -18.03 -18.37
C SER A 295 -3.28 -18.74 -17.90
N LEU A 296 -4.13 -18.06 -17.13
CA LEU A 296 -5.32 -18.65 -16.52
C LEU A 296 -6.58 -17.83 -16.83
N PRO A 297 -7.75 -18.47 -17.02
CA PRO A 297 -9.02 -17.77 -17.15
C PRO A 297 -9.29 -16.91 -15.90
N HIS A 298 -9.56 -15.62 -16.12
CA HIS A 298 -9.82 -14.65 -15.07
C HIS A 298 -10.96 -13.72 -15.48
N THR A 299 -11.83 -13.42 -14.51
CA THR A 299 -12.95 -12.50 -14.71
C THR A 299 -12.45 -11.06 -14.70
N ALA A 300 -12.89 -10.24 -15.65
CA ALA A 300 -12.47 -8.84 -15.82
C ALA A 300 -13.10 -7.87 -14.81
N ALA A 301 -13.27 -8.29 -13.55
CA ALA A 301 -13.91 -7.51 -12.50
C ALA A 301 -13.17 -6.20 -12.20
N GLU A 302 -11.84 -6.16 -12.42
CA GLU A 302 -11.00 -4.98 -12.25
C GLU A 302 -11.37 -3.82 -13.19
N LEU A 303 -12.03 -4.12 -14.32
CA LEU A 303 -12.48 -3.14 -15.31
C LEU A 303 -13.87 -2.56 -15.01
N ALA A 304 -14.52 -2.98 -13.92
CA ALA A 304 -15.82 -2.46 -13.53
C ALA A 304 -15.77 -0.94 -13.31
N CYS A 305 -16.61 -0.19 -14.03
CA CYS A 305 -16.63 1.27 -14.01
C CYS A 305 -18.04 1.87 -13.96
N GLY A 306 -19.02 1.09 -13.47
CA GLY A 306 -20.35 1.57 -13.14
C GLY A 306 -21.30 1.77 -14.32
N LEU A 307 -21.03 1.10 -15.47
CA LEU A 307 -21.78 1.05 -16.73
C LEU A 307 -21.99 2.39 -17.47
N VAL A 308 -22.42 3.42 -16.75
CA VAL A 308 -22.72 4.77 -17.25
C VAL A 308 -21.49 5.42 -17.85
N ALA A 309 -20.30 5.28 -17.24
CA ALA A 309 -19.08 5.95 -17.69
C ALA A 309 -18.68 5.55 -19.13
N PRO A 310 -18.50 4.26 -19.46
CA PRO A 310 -18.17 3.85 -20.83
C PRO A 310 -19.33 4.12 -21.79
N ALA A 311 -20.59 3.93 -21.36
CA ALA A 311 -21.75 4.20 -22.22
C ALA A 311 -21.86 5.66 -22.62
N ALA A 312 -21.68 6.59 -21.68
CA ALA A 312 -21.71 8.02 -21.94
C ALA A 312 -20.58 8.45 -22.89
N LEU A 313 -19.35 7.96 -22.67
CA LEU A 313 -18.21 8.29 -23.53
C LEU A 313 -18.41 7.78 -24.97
N VAL A 314 -18.80 6.51 -25.13
CA VAL A 314 -19.09 5.93 -26.45
C VAL A 314 -20.22 6.69 -27.14
N ALA A 315 -21.31 6.98 -26.43
CA ALA A 315 -22.43 7.74 -26.96
C ALA A 315 -22.02 9.13 -27.46
N GLY A 316 -21.18 9.83 -26.69
CA GLY A 316 -20.63 11.12 -27.09
C GLY A 316 -19.78 11.04 -28.36
N LEU A 317 -18.91 10.03 -28.46
CA LEU A 317 -18.04 9.83 -29.61
C LEU A 317 -18.81 9.46 -30.89
N VAL A 318 -19.83 8.61 -30.77
CA VAL A 318 -20.69 8.20 -31.91
C VAL A 318 -21.59 9.36 -32.35
N TRP A 319 -22.24 10.06 -31.41
CA TRP A 319 -23.22 11.09 -31.75
C TRP A 319 -22.57 12.40 -32.23
N ARG A 320 -21.52 12.87 -31.52
CA ARG A 320 -20.88 14.17 -31.76
C ARG A 320 -19.36 14.11 -31.59
N GLY A 321 -18.72 13.07 -32.14
CA GLY A 321 -17.29 12.80 -31.99
C GLY A 321 -16.38 14.00 -32.24
N ARG A 322 -16.56 14.75 -33.33
CA ARG A 322 -15.75 15.95 -33.62
C ARG A 322 -15.84 17.01 -32.50
N ARG A 323 -17.03 17.20 -31.92
CA ARG A 323 -17.24 18.17 -30.83
C ARG A 323 -16.59 17.68 -29.54
N VAL A 324 -16.80 16.41 -29.19
CA VAL A 324 -16.20 15.76 -28.03
C VAL A 324 -14.68 15.86 -28.10
N VAL A 325 -14.07 15.39 -29.19
CA VAL A 325 -12.62 15.45 -29.37
C VAL A 325 -12.12 16.88 -29.27
N ARG A 326 -12.78 17.86 -29.90
CA ARG A 326 -12.35 19.25 -29.82
C ARG A 326 -12.38 19.82 -28.39
N GLN A 327 -13.38 19.45 -27.59
CA GLN A 327 -13.58 19.97 -26.24
C GLN A 327 -12.66 19.32 -25.20
N MET A 328 -12.47 18.00 -25.28
CA MET A 328 -11.75 17.21 -24.26
C MET A 328 -10.55 16.43 -24.82
N LYS A 329 -9.93 16.90 -25.92
CA LYS A 329 -8.77 16.22 -26.53
C LYS A 329 -7.67 15.86 -25.53
N TRP A 330 -7.41 16.72 -24.56
CA TRP A 330 -6.34 16.51 -23.59
C TRP A 330 -6.65 15.34 -22.66
N GLU A 331 -7.87 15.29 -22.15
CA GLU A 331 -8.37 14.21 -21.31
C GLU A 331 -8.45 12.89 -22.08
N LEU A 332 -8.85 12.91 -23.36
CA LEU A 332 -8.86 11.72 -24.21
C LEU A 332 -7.45 11.19 -24.52
N ILE A 333 -6.47 12.08 -24.75
CA ILE A 333 -5.07 11.69 -24.92
C ILE A 333 -4.55 11.02 -23.64
N LEU A 334 -4.84 11.60 -22.48
CA LEU A 334 -4.44 11.02 -21.20
C LEU A 334 -5.12 9.66 -20.96
N LEU A 335 -6.42 9.55 -21.27
CA LEU A 335 -7.18 8.31 -21.15
C LEU A 335 -6.56 7.20 -22.01
N LEU A 336 -6.27 7.50 -23.28
CA LEU A 336 -5.64 6.55 -24.21
C LEU A 336 -4.24 6.16 -23.74
N LEU A 337 -3.42 7.13 -23.33
CA LEU A 337 -2.06 6.87 -22.85
C LEU A 337 -2.07 5.95 -21.63
N VAL A 338 -2.92 6.23 -20.64
CA VAL A 338 -3.02 5.39 -19.44
C VAL A 338 -3.58 4.01 -19.77
N LEU A 339 -4.53 3.90 -20.70
CA LEU A 339 -5.00 2.60 -21.18
C LEU A 339 -3.88 1.77 -21.83
N LEU A 340 -3.04 2.40 -22.66
CA LEU A 340 -1.88 1.73 -23.24
C LEU A 340 -0.90 1.29 -22.16
N LEU A 341 -0.65 2.14 -21.16
CA LEU A 341 0.19 1.78 -20.01
C LEU A 341 -0.37 0.59 -19.23
N CYS A 342 -1.69 0.43 -19.11
CA CYS A 342 -2.31 -0.75 -18.49
C CYS A 342 -1.98 -2.06 -19.24
N MET A 343 -1.72 -2.00 -20.54
CA MET A 343 -1.54 -3.15 -21.43
C MET A 343 -0.07 -3.48 -21.74
N THR A 344 0.83 -2.51 -21.53
CA THR A 344 2.27 -2.66 -21.82
C THR A 344 3.00 -3.40 -20.70
N PRO A 345 3.88 -4.37 -21.01
CA PRO A 345 4.76 -4.96 -20.02
C PRO A 345 5.68 -3.88 -19.43
N THR A 346 6.03 -4.07 -18.16
CA THR A 346 6.79 -3.09 -17.37
C THR A 346 7.83 -3.82 -16.51
N ALA A 347 8.86 -3.11 -16.06
CA ALA A 347 10.04 -3.72 -15.45
C ALA A 347 10.28 -3.33 -13.98
N GLY A 348 10.97 -4.21 -13.26
CA GLY A 348 11.45 -3.98 -11.89
C GLY A 348 10.33 -3.73 -10.87
N LEU A 349 10.46 -2.65 -10.10
CA LEU A 349 9.47 -2.26 -9.08
C LEU A 349 8.08 -1.99 -9.66
N PHE A 350 8.03 -1.59 -10.92
CA PHE A 350 6.81 -1.22 -11.62
C PHE A 350 6.30 -2.34 -12.52
N ARG A 351 6.50 -3.62 -12.16
CA ARG A 351 5.80 -4.74 -12.81
C ARG A 351 4.34 -4.81 -12.35
N TRP A 352 3.49 -5.40 -13.21
CA TRP A 352 2.02 -5.49 -13.09
C TRP A 352 1.28 -4.21 -13.53
N SER A 353 1.28 -3.99 -14.83
CA SER A 353 0.76 -2.76 -15.45
C SER A 353 -0.73 -2.53 -15.22
N PHE A 354 -1.53 -3.53 -14.89
CA PHE A 354 -2.93 -3.32 -14.53
C PHE A 354 -3.13 -2.37 -13.33
N ARG A 355 -2.08 -2.12 -12.53
CA ARG A 355 -2.06 -1.11 -11.47
C ARG A 355 -2.31 0.31 -11.95
N TRP A 356 -2.27 0.59 -13.26
CA TRP A 356 -2.67 1.85 -13.86
C TRP A 356 -4.20 2.06 -13.91
N LEU A 357 -4.99 0.99 -13.74
CA LEU A 357 -6.45 1.01 -13.86
C LEU A 357 -7.18 2.02 -12.98
N PRO A 358 -6.81 2.26 -11.70
CA PRO A 358 -7.46 3.28 -10.89
C PRO A 358 -7.40 4.68 -11.53
N PHE A 359 -6.25 5.03 -12.10
CA PHE A 359 -6.08 6.30 -12.76
C PHE A 359 -6.89 6.36 -14.07
N PHE A 360 -6.90 5.26 -14.83
CA PHE A 360 -7.76 5.12 -16.01
C PHE A 360 -9.23 5.35 -15.66
N HIS A 361 -9.75 4.73 -14.60
CA HIS A 361 -11.15 4.89 -14.18
C HIS A 361 -11.48 6.32 -13.74
N LEU A 362 -10.58 7.00 -13.03
CA LEU A 362 -10.76 8.41 -12.67
C LEU A 362 -10.86 9.30 -13.91
N ILE A 363 -9.96 9.11 -14.89
CA ILE A 363 -9.98 9.89 -16.14
C ILE A 363 -11.24 9.56 -16.95
N LEU A 364 -11.61 8.29 -17.05
CA LEU A 364 -12.83 7.83 -17.74
C LEU A 364 -14.07 8.50 -17.15
N ALA A 365 -14.18 8.55 -15.81
CA ALA A 365 -15.28 9.19 -15.12
C ALA A 365 -15.38 10.69 -15.46
N ILE A 366 -14.24 11.39 -15.49
CA ILE A 366 -14.19 12.81 -15.85
C ILE A 366 -14.60 13.03 -17.31
N CYS A 367 -14.10 12.22 -18.24
CA CYS A 367 -14.50 12.27 -19.65
C CYS A 367 -16.01 12.04 -19.81
N ALA A 368 -16.56 11.01 -19.14
CA ALA A 368 -17.97 10.71 -19.16
C ALA A 368 -18.83 11.86 -18.60
N ALA A 369 -18.41 12.45 -17.47
CA ALA A 369 -19.08 13.60 -16.87
C ALA A 369 -19.09 14.81 -17.81
N GLU A 370 -17.99 15.09 -18.51
CA GLU A 370 -17.91 16.17 -19.49
C GLU A 370 -18.85 15.94 -20.69
N VAL A 371 -18.98 14.70 -21.17
CA VAL A 371 -19.93 14.35 -22.25
C VAL A 371 -21.38 14.56 -21.80
N LEU A 372 -21.73 14.07 -20.61
CA LEU A 372 -23.07 14.22 -20.02
C LEU A 372 -23.39 15.69 -19.71
N HIS A 373 -22.38 16.50 -19.42
CA HIS A 373 -22.56 17.92 -19.13
C HIS A 373 -22.82 18.76 -20.39
N THR A 374 -22.11 18.49 -21.49
CA THR A 374 -21.98 19.48 -22.58
C THR A 374 -22.46 19.02 -23.96
N VAL A 375 -22.55 17.71 -24.20
CA VAL A 375 -22.71 17.19 -25.57
C VAL A 375 -24.00 16.38 -25.74
N LEU A 376 -24.43 15.66 -24.71
CA LEU A 376 -25.36 14.57 -24.88
C LEU A 376 -26.59 14.67 -23.95
N PRO A 377 -27.82 14.53 -24.49
CA PRO A 377 -28.97 14.16 -23.68
C PRO A 377 -28.72 12.79 -23.04
N SER A 378 -28.89 12.67 -21.73
CA SER A 378 -28.68 11.43 -20.96
C SER A 378 -29.50 10.24 -21.52
N THR A 379 -30.62 10.47 -22.19
CA THR A 379 -31.37 9.46 -22.96
C THR A 379 -30.52 8.73 -24.01
N ILE A 380 -29.64 9.42 -24.74
CA ILE A 380 -28.77 8.78 -25.74
C ILE A 380 -27.75 7.89 -25.06
N ALA A 381 -27.20 8.30 -23.90
CA ALA A 381 -26.31 7.46 -23.11
C ALA A 381 -27.01 6.19 -22.63
N ALA A 382 -28.28 6.28 -22.21
CA ALA A 382 -29.09 5.12 -21.83
C ALA A 382 -29.32 4.14 -23.00
N ILE A 383 -29.65 4.66 -24.20
CA ILE A 383 -29.82 3.83 -25.41
C ILE A 383 -28.49 3.18 -25.80
N THR A 384 -27.37 3.92 -25.74
CA THR A 384 -26.05 3.36 -26.00
C THR A 384 -25.68 2.30 -24.96
N ALA A 385 -26.02 2.49 -23.68
CA ALA A 385 -25.84 1.47 -22.65
C ALA A 385 -26.61 0.19 -22.99
N LEU A 386 -27.85 0.31 -23.48
CA LEU A 386 -28.65 -0.85 -23.91
C LEU A 386 -27.95 -1.61 -25.03
N ALA A 387 -27.55 -0.89 -26.09
CA ALA A 387 -26.83 -1.48 -27.22
C ALA A 387 -25.54 -2.16 -26.75
N LEU A 388 -24.75 -1.51 -25.89
CA LEU A 388 -23.50 -2.05 -25.38
C LEU A 388 -23.71 -3.32 -24.54
N VAL A 389 -24.69 -3.33 -23.62
CA VAL A 389 -24.98 -4.52 -22.78
C VAL A 389 -25.45 -5.68 -23.64
N VAL A 390 -26.36 -5.45 -24.59
CA VAL A 390 -26.87 -6.50 -25.49
C VAL A 390 -25.77 -7.04 -26.41
N LEU A 391 -25.03 -6.15 -27.09
CA LEU A 391 -23.96 -6.55 -28.00
C LEU A 391 -22.82 -7.26 -27.27
N THR A 392 -22.44 -6.78 -26.08
CA THR A 392 -21.41 -7.43 -25.25
C THR A 392 -21.91 -8.78 -24.73
N GLY A 393 -23.18 -8.89 -24.35
CA GLY A 393 -23.79 -10.15 -23.95
C GLY A 393 -23.76 -11.18 -25.08
N ILE A 394 -24.21 -10.81 -26.28
CA ILE A 394 -24.17 -11.67 -27.47
C ILE A 394 -22.72 -12.08 -27.80
N ALA A 395 -21.80 -11.11 -27.80
CA ALA A 395 -20.38 -11.37 -28.04
C ALA A 395 -19.81 -12.35 -27.00
N ALA A 396 -20.25 -12.26 -25.73
CA ALA A 396 -19.76 -13.16 -24.68
C ALA A 396 -20.11 -14.63 -24.97
N PHE A 397 -21.30 -14.89 -25.52
CA PHE A 397 -21.70 -16.23 -25.94
C PHE A 397 -20.98 -16.69 -27.21
N ILE A 398 -20.82 -15.82 -28.20
CA ILE A 398 -20.13 -16.13 -29.47
C ILE A 398 -18.66 -16.48 -29.21
N PHE A 399 -17.96 -15.66 -28.43
CA PHE A 399 -16.53 -15.84 -28.14
C PHE A 399 -16.26 -16.78 -26.96
N ARG A 400 -17.30 -17.40 -26.38
CA ARG A 400 -17.21 -18.29 -25.22
C ARG A 400 -16.48 -17.67 -24.02
N THR A 401 -16.67 -16.36 -23.82
CA THR A 401 -16.15 -15.60 -22.67
C THR A 401 -17.20 -15.41 -21.57
N ALA A 402 -18.41 -15.97 -21.76
CA ALA A 402 -19.47 -15.99 -20.76
C ALA A 402 -19.14 -16.95 -19.61
N GLY A 403 -18.96 -16.41 -18.41
CA GLY A 403 -18.85 -17.19 -17.17
C GLY A 403 -20.19 -17.46 -16.50
N SER A 404 -20.14 -18.13 -15.33
CA SER A 404 -21.31 -18.42 -14.49
C SER A 404 -22.08 -17.17 -14.06
N TYR A 405 -21.41 -16.02 -13.93
CA TYR A 405 -22.01 -14.76 -13.50
C TYR A 405 -22.54 -13.89 -14.64
N THR A 406 -22.29 -14.25 -15.91
CA THR A 406 -22.63 -13.40 -17.06
C THR A 406 -24.13 -13.23 -17.25
N LEU A 407 -24.91 -14.31 -17.15
CA LEU A 407 -26.37 -14.22 -17.28
C LEU A 407 -27.01 -13.44 -16.13
N PRO A 408 -26.75 -13.75 -14.84
CA PRO A 408 -27.31 -12.99 -13.72
C PRO A 408 -27.00 -11.49 -13.81
N LEU A 409 -25.72 -11.14 -14.03
CA LEU A 409 -25.31 -9.73 -14.09
C LEU A 409 -25.85 -9.03 -15.34
N GLY A 410 -25.85 -9.71 -16.49
CA GLY A 410 -26.38 -9.19 -17.74
C GLY A 410 -27.86 -8.80 -17.62
N TRP A 411 -28.69 -9.66 -17.02
CA TRP A 411 -30.12 -9.36 -16.79
C TRP A 411 -30.32 -8.17 -15.85
N ILE A 412 -29.53 -8.08 -14.77
CA ILE A 412 -29.60 -6.93 -13.85
C ILE A 412 -29.22 -5.64 -14.60
N PHE A 413 -28.17 -5.68 -15.42
CA PHE A 413 -27.74 -4.51 -16.19
C PHE A 413 -28.79 -4.10 -17.25
N LEU A 414 -29.43 -5.06 -17.92
CA LEU A 414 -30.56 -4.78 -18.81
C LEU A 414 -31.71 -4.10 -18.05
N GLY A 415 -32.05 -4.61 -16.86
CA GLY A 415 -33.05 -3.99 -15.99
C GLY A 415 -32.68 -2.56 -15.58
N LEU A 416 -31.42 -2.33 -15.16
CA LEU A 416 -30.92 -0.99 -14.82
C LEU A 416 -30.98 -0.04 -16.01
N VAL A 417 -30.64 -0.51 -17.21
CA VAL A 417 -30.72 0.31 -18.43
C VAL A 417 -32.18 0.62 -18.80
N ALA A 418 -33.10 -0.32 -18.62
CA ALA A 418 -34.53 -0.07 -18.83
C ALA A 418 -35.06 0.98 -17.85
N VAL A 419 -34.65 0.90 -16.57
CA VAL A 419 -34.97 1.91 -15.55
C VAL A 419 -34.37 3.27 -15.92
N TRP A 420 -33.10 3.31 -16.34
CA TRP A 420 -32.45 4.56 -16.76
C TRP A 420 -33.16 5.21 -17.94
N SER A 421 -33.48 4.40 -18.97
CA SER A 421 -34.18 4.87 -20.17
C SER A 421 -35.56 5.42 -19.81
N SER A 422 -36.31 4.72 -18.96
CA SER A 422 -37.63 5.14 -18.49
C SER A 422 -37.56 6.41 -17.65
N TRP A 423 -36.57 6.54 -16.76
CA TRP A 423 -36.34 7.75 -15.97
C TRP A 423 -36.07 8.95 -16.88
N GLU A 424 -35.24 8.80 -17.91
CA GLU A 424 -34.94 9.88 -18.85
C GLU A 424 -36.13 10.27 -19.73
N LEU A 425 -37.00 9.31 -20.08
CA LEU A 425 -38.18 9.53 -20.92
C LEU A 425 -39.34 10.17 -20.13
N LEU A 426 -39.65 9.65 -18.94
CA LEU A 426 -40.78 10.09 -18.11
C LEU A 426 -40.42 11.30 -17.24
N GLY A 427 -39.16 11.37 -16.79
CA GLY A 427 -38.67 12.41 -15.88
C GLY A 427 -38.19 13.69 -16.56
N ARG A 428 -38.59 13.97 -17.81
CA ARG A 428 -38.06 15.10 -18.60
C ARG A 428 -38.12 16.46 -17.88
N HIS A 429 -39.15 16.67 -17.04
CA HIS A 429 -39.35 17.88 -16.24
C HIS A 429 -39.04 17.72 -14.75
N SER A 430 -38.56 16.55 -14.31
CA SER A 430 -38.29 16.28 -12.91
C SER A 430 -36.95 16.89 -12.47
N LYS A 431 -36.94 17.51 -11.28
CA LYS A 431 -35.71 17.98 -10.61
C LYS A 431 -34.74 16.85 -10.29
N PHE A 432 -35.21 15.59 -10.27
CA PHE A 432 -34.39 14.41 -9.97
C PHE A 432 -33.69 13.82 -11.19
N ARG A 433 -34.03 14.23 -12.41
CA ARG A 433 -33.42 13.73 -13.65
C ARG A 433 -31.87 13.73 -13.63
N PRO A 434 -31.17 14.78 -13.16
CA PRO A 434 -29.70 14.79 -13.14
C PRO A 434 -29.06 13.73 -12.24
N TRP A 435 -29.83 13.03 -11.41
CA TRP A 435 -29.36 11.99 -10.49
C TRP A 435 -29.41 10.58 -11.08
N ALA A 436 -30.03 10.38 -12.26
CA ALA A 436 -30.07 9.07 -12.90
C ALA A 436 -28.67 8.45 -13.12
N PRO A 437 -27.65 9.19 -13.64
CA PRO A 437 -26.29 8.66 -13.74
C PRO A 437 -25.71 8.16 -12.41
N VAL A 438 -25.98 8.87 -11.31
CA VAL A 438 -25.50 8.52 -9.97
C VAL A 438 -26.15 7.22 -9.49
N ALA A 439 -27.48 7.15 -9.57
CA ALA A 439 -28.24 5.99 -9.09
C ALA A 439 -27.89 4.72 -9.89
N ILE A 440 -27.79 4.83 -11.22
CA ILE A 440 -27.45 3.70 -12.08
C ILE A 440 -26.01 3.24 -11.83
N THR A 441 -25.06 4.17 -11.69
CA THR A 441 -23.67 3.82 -11.34
C THR A 441 -23.57 3.12 -9.99
N PHE A 442 -24.24 3.65 -8.96
CA PHE A 442 -24.29 3.02 -7.63
C PHE A 442 -24.85 1.60 -7.71
N CYS A 443 -26.01 1.42 -8.34
CA CYS A 443 -26.66 0.11 -8.48
C CYS A 443 -25.86 -0.86 -9.36
N ALA A 444 -25.20 -0.38 -10.42
CA ALA A 444 -24.37 -1.21 -11.29
C ALA A 444 -23.13 -1.74 -10.55
N PHE A 445 -22.46 -0.90 -9.75
CA PHE A 445 -21.37 -1.37 -8.89
C PHE A 445 -21.87 -2.34 -7.83
N LEU A 446 -23.01 -2.04 -7.19
CA LEU A 446 -23.57 -2.91 -6.16
C LEU A 446 -23.91 -4.28 -6.76
N ALA A 447 -24.61 -4.31 -7.90
CA ALA A 447 -24.91 -5.54 -8.63
C ALA A 447 -23.62 -6.31 -9.00
N THR A 448 -22.58 -5.60 -9.45
CA THR A 448 -21.30 -6.22 -9.81
C THR A 448 -20.70 -6.99 -8.64
N TYR A 449 -20.53 -6.36 -7.47
CA TYR A 449 -19.87 -7.01 -6.32
C TYR A 449 -20.80 -7.93 -5.53
N LEU A 450 -22.12 -7.83 -5.73
CA LEU A 450 -23.07 -8.81 -5.24
C LEU A 450 -23.13 -10.06 -6.14
N CYS A 451 -22.89 -9.94 -7.45
CA CYS A 451 -22.93 -11.09 -8.36
C CYS A 451 -21.57 -11.78 -8.47
N ILE A 452 -20.50 -11.01 -8.64
CA ILE A 452 -19.15 -11.51 -8.85
C ILE A 452 -18.41 -11.49 -7.51
N PRO A 453 -17.80 -12.60 -7.08
CA PRO A 453 -16.97 -12.58 -5.89
C PRO A 453 -15.80 -11.60 -6.07
N THR A 454 -15.59 -10.75 -5.08
CA THR A 454 -14.42 -9.88 -5.04
C THR A 454 -13.18 -10.73 -4.72
N ASN A 455 -12.12 -10.50 -5.49
CA ASN A 455 -10.79 -11.04 -5.23
C ASN A 455 -10.68 -12.58 -5.30
N CYS A 456 -10.92 -13.17 -6.49
CA CYS A 456 -10.85 -14.62 -6.73
C CYS A 456 -9.43 -15.16 -6.99
N GLY A 457 -8.42 -14.28 -7.05
CA GLY A 457 -7.06 -14.62 -7.50
C GLY A 457 -6.01 -14.70 -6.40
N VAL A 458 -6.39 -14.51 -5.14
CA VAL A 458 -5.48 -14.48 -3.98
C VAL A 458 -6.01 -15.37 -2.85
N PRO A 459 -5.13 -15.91 -1.99
CA PRO A 459 -5.55 -16.75 -0.87
C PRO A 459 -6.30 -15.93 0.20
N ARG A 460 -7.09 -16.64 1.00
CA ARG A 460 -7.67 -16.12 2.25
C ARG A 460 -7.22 -17.02 3.39
N TYR A 461 -7.00 -16.48 4.56
CA TYR A 461 -6.49 -17.21 5.71
C TYR A 461 -7.51 -17.21 6.85
N ASN A 462 -7.73 -18.37 7.48
CA ASN A 462 -8.58 -18.42 8.67
C ASN A 462 -7.79 -17.99 9.91
N PHE A 463 -7.58 -16.68 10.08
CA PHE A 463 -6.92 -16.14 11.27
C PHE A 463 -7.91 -15.76 12.36
N SER A 464 -7.53 -16.04 13.61
CA SER A 464 -8.40 -15.86 14.77
C SER A 464 -7.83 -14.88 15.79
N GLN A 465 -8.70 -14.24 16.57
CA GLN A 465 -8.33 -13.25 17.60
C GLN A 465 -7.28 -13.71 18.63
N PRO A 466 -7.16 -15.00 19.00
CA PRO A 466 -6.05 -15.49 19.81
C PRO A 466 -4.65 -15.13 19.31
N LEU A 467 -4.47 -14.74 18.04
CA LEU A 467 -3.19 -14.23 17.52
C LEU A 467 -2.70 -12.94 18.21
N LEU A 468 -3.59 -12.20 18.88
CA LEU A 468 -3.21 -11.06 19.72
C LEU A 468 -2.38 -11.46 20.96
N LYS A 469 -2.43 -12.74 21.33
CA LYS A 469 -1.73 -13.29 22.49
C LYS A 469 -0.39 -13.92 22.08
N PRO A 470 0.66 -13.79 22.90
CA PRO A 470 1.97 -14.37 22.59
C PRO A 470 1.97 -15.90 22.64
N GLU A 471 1.14 -16.52 23.49
CA GLU A 471 1.11 -17.97 23.66
C GLU A 471 0.75 -18.70 22.35
N PRO A 472 1.37 -19.85 22.05
CA PRO A 472 2.28 -20.62 22.91
C PRO A 472 3.75 -20.17 22.90
N LEU A 473 4.09 -19.07 22.20
CA LEU A 473 5.47 -18.61 22.05
C LEU A 473 5.85 -17.64 23.19
N ASP A 474 7.14 -17.63 23.54
CA ASP A 474 7.72 -16.76 24.58
C ASP A 474 8.25 -15.46 23.95
N PRO A 475 7.69 -14.28 24.27
CA PRO A 475 8.11 -13.01 23.67
C PRO A 475 9.56 -12.61 23.99
N ARG A 476 10.21 -13.29 24.95
CA ARG A 476 11.63 -13.05 25.29
C ARG A 476 12.59 -13.71 24.30
N ARG A 477 12.13 -14.72 23.56
CA ARG A 477 12.91 -15.53 22.61
C ARG A 477 12.83 -14.97 21.20
N LEU A 478 13.88 -15.22 20.41
CA LEU A 478 13.91 -14.97 18.97
C LEU A 478 13.65 -16.29 18.24
N TYR A 479 12.54 -16.33 17.50
CA TYR A 479 12.10 -17.53 16.80
C TYR A 479 12.51 -17.55 15.32
N LEU A 480 12.77 -18.76 14.84
CA LEU A 480 12.74 -19.11 13.43
C LEU A 480 11.57 -20.08 13.19
N THR A 481 10.67 -19.74 12.28
CA THR A 481 9.59 -20.66 11.86
C THR A 481 9.92 -21.25 10.49
N VAL A 482 9.83 -22.57 10.36
CA VAL A 482 9.97 -23.30 9.10
C VAL A 482 8.62 -23.92 8.72
N TYR A 483 8.04 -23.43 7.63
CA TYR A 483 6.74 -23.85 7.12
C TYR A 483 6.71 -23.81 5.57
N PRO A 484 5.88 -24.63 4.91
CA PRO A 484 5.70 -24.60 3.45
C PRO A 484 5.07 -23.29 2.97
N TRP A 485 5.00 -23.07 1.65
CA TRP A 485 4.38 -21.89 1.06
C TRP A 485 2.95 -21.67 1.58
N ALA A 486 2.72 -20.53 2.23
CA ALA A 486 1.50 -20.25 2.97
C ALA A 486 0.28 -20.21 2.04
N GLU A 487 0.43 -19.62 0.86
CA GLU A 487 -0.63 -19.55 -0.17
C GLU A 487 -1.09 -20.93 -0.66
N LEU A 488 -0.22 -21.94 -0.61
CA LEU A 488 -0.52 -23.29 -1.07
C LEU A 488 -1.02 -24.19 0.07
N THR A 489 -0.54 -24.01 1.28
CA THR A 489 -0.86 -24.91 2.40
C THR A 489 -1.93 -24.33 3.33
N TYR A 490 -1.82 -23.05 3.69
CA TYR A 490 -2.65 -22.45 4.75
C TYR A 490 -3.79 -21.57 4.25
N ALA A 491 -3.98 -21.49 2.93
CA ALA A 491 -5.20 -20.92 2.38
C ALA A 491 -6.43 -21.67 2.91
N ALA A 492 -7.49 -20.94 3.24
CA ALA A 492 -8.71 -21.45 3.88
C ALA A 492 -9.43 -22.53 3.05
N THR A 493 -9.19 -22.58 1.74
CA THR A 493 -9.68 -23.65 0.86
C THR A 493 -9.02 -25.00 1.16
N ASN A 494 -7.77 -24.98 1.61
CA ASN A 494 -6.95 -26.16 1.88
C ASN A 494 -6.91 -26.46 3.38
N THR A 495 -6.85 -25.42 4.22
CA THR A 495 -6.89 -25.51 5.67
C THR A 495 -8.04 -24.65 6.22
N PRO A 496 -9.27 -25.21 6.33
CA PRO A 496 -10.45 -24.45 6.77
C PRO A 496 -10.42 -24.09 8.26
N GLN A 497 -9.60 -24.76 9.08
CA GLN A 497 -9.49 -24.49 10.50
C GLN A 497 -8.64 -23.25 10.79
N PRO A 498 -8.77 -22.61 11.97
CA PRO A 498 -7.92 -21.49 12.32
C PRO A 498 -6.44 -21.85 12.33
N VAL A 499 -5.60 -20.98 11.76
CA VAL A 499 -4.14 -21.18 11.65
C VAL A 499 -3.34 -20.00 12.22
N GLY A 500 -2.03 -20.21 12.34
CA GLY A 500 -1.05 -19.19 12.67
C GLY A 500 -0.80 -18.99 14.15
N ARG A 501 -1.54 -19.65 15.06
CA ARG A 501 -1.34 -19.48 16.51
C ARG A 501 0.07 -19.89 16.92
N THR A 502 0.57 -20.96 16.33
CA THR A 502 1.91 -21.50 16.56
C THR A 502 2.87 -21.02 15.47
N LEU A 503 2.49 -21.16 14.19
CA LEU A 503 3.41 -20.94 13.06
C LEU A 503 3.72 -19.47 12.78
N ARG A 504 2.75 -18.57 13.04
CA ARG A 504 2.87 -17.14 12.76
C ARG A 504 3.33 -16.83 11.31
N PRO A 505 2.60 -17.29 10.28
CA PRO A 505 2.97 -17.05 8.88
C PRO A 505 2.99 -15.55 8.57
N GLY A 506 3.84 -15.13 7.62
CA GLY A 506 3.99 -13.72 7.26
C GLY A 506 4.49 -12.88 8.44
N SER A 507 3.86 -11.72 8.64
CA SER A 507 4.16 -10.79 9.74
C SER A 507 3.20 -10.96 10.92
N THR A 508 2.40 -12.03 11.00
CA THR A 508 1.36 -12.22 12.02
C THR A 508 1.89 -12.30 13.47
N SER A 509 3.20 -12.52 13.66
CA SER A 509 3.88 -12.37 14.95
C SER A 509 3.74 -10.97 15.56
N MET A 510 3.62 -9.96 14.71
CA MET A 510 3.59 -8.55 15.10
C MET A 510 2.36 -8.18 15.93
N TRP A 511 1.24 -8.89 15.79
CA TRP A 511 0.05 -8.69 16.62
C TRP A 511 0.32 -8.91 18.10
N ALA A 512 1.13 -9.92 18.43
CA ALA A 512 1.46 -10.28 19.81
C ALA A 512 2.81 -9.73 20.29
N GLY A 513 3.54 -8.98 19.45
CA GLY A 513 4.87 -8.48 19.79
C GLY A 513 5.94 -9.58 19.88
N LEU A 514 5.74 -10.69 19.14
CA LEU A 514 6.67 -11.82 19.10
C LEU A 514 7.82 -11.51 18.15
N ARG A 515 9.03 -11.96 18.52
CA ARG A 515 10.28 -11.69 17.78
C ARG A 515 10.59 -12.88 16.86
N LEU A 516 10.45 -12.68 15.56
CA LEU A 516 10.74 -13.71 14.56
C LEU A 516 11.80 -13.25 13.55
N ILE A 517 12.52 -14.21 12.97
CA ILE A 517 13.28 -13.99 11.74
C ILE A 517 12.31 -13.74 10.58
N ASN A 518 11.26 -14.57 10.48
CA ASN A 518 10.24 -14.52 9.43
C ASN A 518 9.49 -13.18 9.38
N GLY A 519 8.84 -12.93 8.25
CA GLY A 519 8.06 -11.73 8.00
C GLY A 519 7.62 -11.63 6.55
N TYR A 520 6.50 -10.96 6.30
CA TYR A 520 6.10 -10.64 4.93
C TYR A 520 6.93 -9.46 4.41
N SER A 521 7.58 -9.59 3.26
CA SER A 521 8.25 -8.46 2.60
C SER A 521 8.26 -8.62 1.08
N PRO A 522 7.73 -7.64 0.32
CA PRO A 522 7.83 -7.64 -1.13
C PRO A 522 9.19 -7.15 -1.64
N ILE A 523 9.97 -6.46 -0.80
CA ILE A 523 11.30 -5.92 -1.13
C ILE A 523 12.39 -6.96 -0.84
N ARG A 524 12.29 -7.66 0.30
CA ARG A 524 13.22 -8.70 0.77
C ARG A 524 14.66 -8.19 0.88
N ALA A 525 14.95 -7.52 2.00
CA ALA A 525 16.25 -6.94 2.29
C ALA A 525 17.39 -7.97 2.17
N ALA A 526 18.48 -7.56 1.51
CA ALA A 526 19.50 -8.45 0.96
C ALA A 526 20.10 -9.48 1.93
N GLY A 527 20.44 -9.06 3.16
CA GLY A 527 21.16 -9.91 4.11
C GLY A 527 20.34 -11.13 4.54
N VAL A 528 19.18 -10.86 5.13
CA VAL A 528 18.24 -11.88 5.61
C VAL A 528 17.66 -12.68 4.44
N ALA A 529 17.27 -12.00 3.36
CA ALA A 529 16.69 -12.67 2.20
C ALA A 529 17.67 -13.62 1.51
N ARG A 530 18.96 -13.30 1.48
CA ARG A 530 19.99 -14.17 0.88
C ARG A 530 20.29 -15.38 1.76
N GLU A 531 20.47 -15.19 3.06
CA GLU A 531 20.83 -16.28 3.98
C GLU A 531 19.70 -17.29 4.13
N PHE A 532 18.46 -16.81 4.28
CA PHE A 532 17.31 -17.67 4.50
C PHE A 532 16.53 -17.98 3.21
N ALA A 533 16.97 -17.47 2.06
CA ALA A 533 16.29 -17.61 0.77
C ALA A 533 14.77 -17.36 0.86
N THR A 534 14.36 -16.30 1.59
CA THR A 534 12.96 -16.12 1.97
C THR A 534 12.07 -15.76 0.79
N SER A 535 10.86 -16.32 0.76
CA SER A 535 9.77 -15.90 -0.13
C SER A 535 9.01 -14.70 0.44
N ILE A 536 8.02 -14.20 -0.32
CA ILE A 536 7.31 -12.96 -0.02
C ILE A 536 6.50 -13.06 1.28
N HIS A 537 5.85 -14.21 1.55
CA HIS A 537 5.07 -14.42 2.78
C HIS A 537 5.91 -14.92 3.97
N GLY A 538 7.23 -14.71 3.92
CA GLY A 538 8.14 -14.99 5.02
C GLY A 538 8.54 -16.46 5.17
N GLU A 539 8.16 -17.31 4.23
CA GLU A 539 8.56 -18.71 4.23
C GLU A 539 10.04 -18.83 3.87
N ILE A 540 10.68 -19.88 4.41
CA ILE A 540 12.08 -20.20 4.15
C ILE A 540 12.10 -21.33 3.13
N ASN A 541 13.02 -21.26 2.17
CA ASN A 541 13.19 -22.34 1.20
C ASN A 541 13.35 -23.69 1.93
N PRO A 542 12.62 -24.75 1.55
CA PRO A 542 12.64 -26.03 2.28
C PRO A 542 14.03 -26.66 2.44
N GLU A 543 14.90 -26.55 1.42
CA GLU A 543 16.27 -27.09 1.47
C GLU A 543 17.14 -26.28 2.44
N VAL A 544 17.02 -24.95 2.40
CA VAL A 544 17.70 -24.06 3.34
C VAL A 544 17.21 -24.28 4.76
N GLY A 545 15.90 -24.38 4.97
CA GLY A 545 15.29 -24.69 6.27
C GLY A 545 15.80 -26.04 6.80
N SER A 546 15.82 -27.08 5.97
CA SER A 546 16.36 -28.38 6.35
C SER A 546 17.84 -28.33 6.71
N HIS A 547 18.65 -27.60 5.94
CA HIS A 547 20.06 -27.41 6.25
C HIS A 547 20.26 -26.67 7.59
N LEU A 548 19.51 -25.59 7.83
CA LEU A 548 19.59 -24.81 9.06
C LEU A 548 19.26 -25.67 10.28
N LEU A 549 18.20 -26.47 10.20
CA LEU A 549 17.76 -27.33 11.29
C LEU A 549 18.71 -28.50 11.54
N ASN A 550 19.28 -29.12 10.50
CA ASN A 550 20.14 -30.30 10.65
C ASN A 550 21.61 -29.98 10.95
N HIS A 551 22.11 -28.83 10.48
CA HIS A 551 23.55 -28.52 10.52
C HIS A 551 23.89 -27.21 11.23
N GLN A 552 22.96 -26.26 11.34
CA GLN A 552 23.24 -24.92 11.90
C GLN A 552 22.51 -24.62 13.22
N ALA A 553 21.76 -25.57 13.76
CA ALA A 553 21.01 -25.40 15.01
C ALA A 553 21.82 -25.72 16.28
N GLY A 554 23.06 -26.20 16.16
CA GLY A 554 23.98 -26.41 17.29
C GLY A 554 24.47 -25.11 17.95
N LYS A 555 25.27 -25.26 19.02
CA LYS A 555 25.83 -24.15 19.81
C LYS A 555 26.80 -23.26 19.02
N ASP A 556 27.55 -23.85 18.09
CA ASP A 556 28.51 -23.17 17.22
C ASP A 556 27.91 -22.88 15.83
N GLY A 557 26.64 -23.24 15.63
CA GLY A 557 25.93 -23.06 14.38
C GLY A 557 25.42 -21.64 14.18
N GLU A 558 25.05 -21.33 12.93
CA GLU A 558 24.59 -19.99 12.57
C GLU A 558 23.36 -19.52 13.35
N LEU A 559 22.42 -20.41 13.69
CA LEU A 559 21.24 -20.03 14.47
C LEU A 559 21.62 -19.51 15.86
N ALA A 560 22.65 -20.10 16.50
CA ALA A 560 23.20 -19.59 17.75
C ALA A 560 23.89 -18.24 17.54
N ALA A 561 24.69 -18.08 16.48
CA ALA A 561 25.37 -16.82 16.15
C ALA A 561 24.40 -15.65 15.87
N ILE A 562 23.23 -15.94 15.30
CA ILE A 562 22.13 -14.98 15.10
C ILE A 562 21.41 -14.67 16.42
N GLY A 563 21.36 -15.63 17.33
CA GLY A 563 20.66 -15.52 18.62
C GLY A 563 19.27 -16.15 18.59
N VAL A 564 19.00 -17.05 17.66
CA VAL A 564 17.78 -17.86 17.63
C VAL A 564 17.82 -18.87 18.77
N ASP A 565 16.87 -18.76 19.67
CA ASP A 565 16.70 -19.62 20.85
C ASP A 565 15.30 -20.26 20.94
N GLY A 566 14.47 -20.04 19.91
CA GLY A 566 13.24 -20.76 19.65
C GLY A 566 13.13 -21.19 18.19
N ILE A 567 12.63 -22.39 17.93
CA ILE A 567 12.36 -22.89 16.58
C ILE A 567 10.93 -23.40 16.54
N VAL A 568 10.19 -23.01 15.51
CA VAL A 568 8.86 -23.56 15.22
C VAL A 568 8.95 -24.33 13.91
N VAL A 569 8.51 -25.59 13.90
CA VAL A 569 8.50 -26.43 12.70
C VAL A 569 7.08 -26.88 12.42
N ALA A 570 6.60 -26.58 11.21
CA ALA A 570 5.28 -26.95 10.77
C ALA A 570 5.10 -28.47 10.67
N ARG A 571 3.86 -28.92 10.87
CA ARG A 571 3.48 -30.33 10.82
C ARG A 571 3.83 -30.97 9.47
N GLU A 572 3.70 -30.23 8.37
CA GLU A 572 4.00 -30.69 7.01
C GLU A 572 5.50 -30.91 6.77
N VAL A 573 6.35 -30.21 7.54
CA VAL A 573 7.81 -30.31 7.43
C VAL A 573 8.33 -31.40 8.36
N SER A 574 7.86 -31.44 9.62
CA SER A 574 8.17 -32.49 10.61
C SER A 574 9.67 -32.81 10.80
N ILE A 575 10.54 -31.78 10.75
CA ILE A 575 11.97 -31.90 11.03
C ILE A 575 12.26 -31.53 12.50
N THR A 576 13.08 -32.33 13.19
CA THR A 576 13.55 -32.02 14.55
C THR A 576 14.93 -31.34 14.48
N PRO A 577 15.15 -30.16 15.10
CA PRO A 577 16.43 -29.47 15.06
C PRO A 577 17.55 -30.29 15.71
N GLN A 578 18.73 -30.29 15.10
CA GLN A 578 19.91 -31.04 15.53
C GLN A 578 21.07 -30.12 15.98
N PRO A 579 21.86 -30.54 16.98
CA PRO A 579 21.73 -31.78 17.73
C PRO A 579 20.58 -31.70 18.75
N SER A 580 19.84 -32.79 18.92
CA SER A 580 18.70 -32.87 19.86
C SER A 580 19.08 -32.57 21.32
N SER A 581 20.36 -32.68 21.68
CA SER A 581 20.88 -32.31 23.00
C SER A 581 20.74 -30.83 23.32
N GLU A 582 20.69 -29.95 22.31
CA GLU A 582 20.58 -28.49 22.49
C GLU A 582 19.13 -28.02 22.64
N TRP A 583 18.16 -28.83 22.21
CA TRP A 583 16.77 -28.43 22.04
C TRP A 583 15.82 -29.26 22.90
N GLU A 584 14.77 -28.60 23.38
CA GLU A 584 13.67 -29.19 24.12
C GLU A 584 12.36 -28.88 23.41
N LEU A 585 11.56 -29.91 23.12
CA LEU A 585 10.21 -29.73 22.63
C LEU A 585 9.35 -29.23 23.78
N VAL A 586 8.89 -27.98 23.69
CA VAL A 586 8.09 -27.35 24.76
C VAL A 586 6.60 -27.36 24.47
N VAL A 587 6.22 -27.37 23.19
CA VAL A 587 4.82 -27.37 22.76
C VAL A 587 4.70 -28.19 21.48
N SER A 588 3.68 -29.05 21.42
CA SER A 588 3.24 -29.73 20.21
C SER A 588 1.78 -29.40 19.98
N THR A 589 1.47 -28.89 18.79
CA THR A 589 0.12 -28.50 18.36
C THR A 589 -0.22 -29.15 17.02
N GLU A 590 -1.47 -29.00 16.59
CA GLU A 590 -1.89 -29.43 15.25
C GLU A 590 -1.14 -28.71 14.13
N GLU A 591 -0.78 -27.44 14.32
CA GLU A 591 0.00 -26.65 13.35
C GLU A 591 1.48 -27.09 13.27
N GLY A 592 2.03 -27.60 14.38
CA GLY A 592 3.45 -27.92 14.44
C GLY A 592 4.03 -27.95 15.85
N ASN A 593 5.35 -28.08 15.89
CA ASN A 593 6.15 -28.27 17.10
C ASN A 593 6.99 -27.01 17.40
N VAL A 594 7.06 -26.64 18.68
CA VAL A 594 7.88 -25.54 19.19
C VAL A 594 9.01 -26.10 20.04
N PHE A 595 10.24 -25.75 19.67
CA PHE A 595 11.45 -26.13 20.35
C PHE A 595 12.10 -24.90 20.98
N HIS A 596 12.51 -25.01 22.23
CA HIS A 596 13.35 -24.02 22.90
C HIS A 596 14.75 -24.57 23.05
N ARG A 597 15.77 -23.71 22.96
CA ARG A 597 17.10 -24.08 23.44
C ARG A 597 17.03 -24.35 24.94
N ARG A 598 17.74 -25.39 25.40
CA ARG A 598 17.85 -25.74 26.82
C ARG A 598 18.61 -24.70 27.63
N SER A 599 19.50 -23.95 26.99
CA SER A 599 20.15 -22.79 27.59
C SER A 599 19.16 -21.65 27.83
N ALA A 600 19.56 -20.73 28.72
CA ALA A 600 18.82 -19.49 28.92
C ALA A 600 18.69 -18.71 27.59
N PRO A 601 17.61 -17.93 27.41
CA PRO A 601 17.43 -17.08 26.23
C PRO A 601 18.67 -16.21 25.96
N PHE A 602 19.00 -16.01 24.69
CA PHE A 602 20.18 -15.24 24.34
C PHE A 602 20.01 -13.76 24.68
N SER A 603 21.05 -13.17 25.26
CA SER A 603 21.12 -11.71 25.43
C SER A 603 21.17 -11.01 24.08
N ARG A 604 20.56 -9.81 24.00
CA ARG A 604 20.51 -9.02 22.75
C ARG A 604 21.91 -8.62 22.26
N VAL A 605 22.83 -8.34 23.19
CA VAL A 605 24.22 -8.01 22.92
C VAL A 605 25.09 -9.13 23.48
N ARG A 606 26.03 -9.64 22.69
CA ARG A 606 26.91 -10.74 23.08
C ARG A 606 28.34 -10.48 22.66
N SER A 607 29.28 -10.78 23.56
CA SER A 607 30.71 -10.82 23.24
C SER A 607 31.03 -12.15 22.58
N VAL A 608 31.73 -12.12 21.45
CA VAL A 608 32.22 -13.31 20.76
C VAL A 608 33.74 -13.27 20.67
N ILE A 609 34.38 -14.44 20.72
CA ILE A 609 35.84 -14.57 20.69
C ILE A 609 36.39 -14.81 19.28
N SER A 610 35.55 -15.22 18.34
CA SER A 610 35.90 -15.44 16.93
C SER A 610 34.65 -15.39 16.04
N ILE A 611 34.86 -15.15 14.75
CA ILE A 611 33.82 -15.26 13.71
C ILE A 611 34.42 -15.93 12.46
N ASN A 612 33.63 -16.75 11.77
CA ASN A 612 34.12 -17.50 10.61
C ASN A 612 34.47 -16.61 9.39
N SER A 613 33.94 -15.38 9.33
CA SER A 613 34.27 -14.41 8.28
C SER A 613 35.63 -13.75 8.49
N ARG A 614 36.22 -13.93 9.67
CA ARG A 614 37.57 -13.47 10.03
C ARG A 614 38.30 -14.56 10.82
N PRO A 615 38.60 -15.71 10.18
CA PRO A 615 39.09 -16.90 10.88
C PRO A 615 40.48 -16.71 11.53
N ASN A 616 41.24 -15.71 11.09
CA ASN A 616 42.57 -15.39 11.60
C ASN A 616 42.55 -14.34 12.72
N GLU A 617 41.39 -13.83 13.10
CA GLU A 617 41.24 -12.83 14.17
C GLU A 617 40.66 -13.47 15.43
N GLN A 618 41.24 -13.15 16.59
CA GLN A 618 40.74 -13.54 17.90
C GLN A 618 40.44 -12.31 18.74
N PHE A 619 39.29 -12.31 19.39
CA PHE A 619 38.79 -11.23 20.23
C PHE A 619 38.77 -11.65 21.70
N VAL A 620 38.92 -10.67 22.59
CA VAL A 620 38.84 -10.93 24.04
C VAL A 620 37.38 -10.91 24.51
N PRO A 621 37.02 -11.72 25.53
CA PRO A 621 35.70 -11.64 26.13
C PRO A 621 35.51 -10.29 26.83
N SER A 622 34.33 -9.70 26.66
CA SER A 622 33.89 -8.49 27.35
C SER A 622 32.78 -8.80 28.35
N THR A 623 32.80 -8.11 29.49
CA THR A 623 31.68 -8.08 30.43
C THR A 623 30.60 -7.15 29.90
N ILE A 624 29.36 -7.65 29.83
CA ILE A 624 28.19 -6.91 29.34
C ILE A 624 27.13 -6.92 30.44
N SER A 625 26.60 -5.75 30.79
CA SER A 625 25.52 -5.63 31.78
C SER A 625 24.56 -4.49 31.42
N GLN A 626 23.45 -4.35 32.16
CA GLN A 626 22.46 -3.27 32.02
C GLN A 626 21.99 -3.04 30.58
N ILE A 627 21.59 -4.13 29.91
CA ILE A 627 21.12 -4.05 28.51
C ILE A 627 19.74 -3.40 28.47
N ASN A 628 19.65 -2.26 27.80
CA ASN A 628 18.41 -1.58 27.44
C ASN A 628 18.17 -1.74 25.93
N ASP A 629 17.24 -2.62 25.55
CA ASP A 629 16.91 -2.94 24.16
C ASP A 629 15.64 -2.19 23.74
N SER A 630 15.74 -1.42 22.67
CA SER A 630 14.62 -0.70 22.05
C SER A 630 14.57 -0.95 20.54
N ARG A 631 13.45 -0.57 19.92
CA ARG A 631 13.27 -0.77 18.47
C ARG A 631 14.29 -0.04 17.61
N ASN A 632 14.78 1.12 18.03
CA ASN A 632 15.71 1.93 17.23
C ASN A 632 17.12 2.02 17.84
N PHE A 633 17.34 1.47 19.03
CA PHE A 633 18.65 1.48 19.67
C PHE A 633 18.84 0.31 20.64
N VAL A 634 20.08 0.02 20.99
CA VAL A 634 20.47 -0.87 22.08
C VAL A 634 21.56 -0.18 22.89
N GLU A 635 21.39 -0.13 24.21
CA GLU A 635 22.40 0.37 25.13
C GLU A 635 22.85 -0.76 26.05
N ALA A 636 24.14 -0.83 26.36
CA ALA A 636 24.69 -1.78 27.32
C ALA A 636 25.95 -1.23 27.96
N ASP A 637 26.20 -1.58 29.21
CA ASP A 637 27.46 -1.30 29.89
C ASP A 637 28.48 -2.35 29.49
N ILE A 638 29.61 -1.88 28.94
CA ILE A 638 30.66 -2.71 28.36
C ILE A 638 31.96 -2.49 29.13
N GLU A 639 32.63 -3.58 29.45
CA GLU A 639 33.97 -3.58 30.04
C GLU A 639 34.86 -4.54 29.24
N VAL A 640 35.91 -3.99 28.63
CA VAL A 640 36.90 -4.73 27.84
C VAL A 640 38.23 -4.77 28.59
N PRO A 641 38.86 -5.94 28.78
CA PRO A 641 40.15 -6.04 29.44
C PRO A 641 41.24 -5.19 28.75
N SER A 642 42.20 -4.69 29.53
CA SER A 642 43.29 -3.81 29.05
C SER A 642 44.41 -4.53 28.26
N GLY A 643 44.29 -5.85 28.04
CA GLY A 643 45.34 -6.74 27.50
C GLY A 643 45.65 -6.64 25.98
N GLY A 644 45.41 -5.49 25.35
CA GLY A 644 45.90 -5.17 24.00
C GLY A 644 45.10 -5.68 22.80
N ARG A 645 44.08 -6.55 22.98
CA ARG A 645 43.20 -7.00 21.88
C ARG A 645 41.77 -6.44 22.04
N PRO A 646 41.07 -6.12 20.95
CA PRO A 646 39.69 -5.64 21.02
C PRO A 646 38.70 -6.77 21.37
N ALA A 647 37.54 -6.40 21.91
CA ALA A 647 36.37 -7.26 22.02
C ALA A 647 35.48 -7.09 20.79
N LEU A 648 34.87 -8.17 20.31
CA LEU A 648 33.86 -8.11 19.25
C LEU A 648 32.48 -8.34 19.85
N LEU A 649 31.60 -7.35 19.67
CA LEU A 649 30.22 -7.40 20.11
C LEU A 649 29.29 -7.66 18.92
N THR A 650 28.38 -8.60 19.11
CA THR A 650 27.32 -8.94 18.17
C THR A 650 25.97 -8.52 18.72
N PHE A 651 25.08 -8.05 17.85
CA PHE A 651 23.75 -7.58 18.23
C PHE A 651 22.70 -8.44 17.53
N SER A 652 21.90 -9.20 18.26
CA SER A 652 20.86 -10.06 17.68
C SER A 652 19.69 -9.21 17.15
N ARG A 653 19.85 -8.55 16.00
CA ARG A 653 18.81 -7.76 15.33
C ARG A 653 19.16 -7.60 13.85
N PRO A 654 18.19 -7.37 12.95
CA PRO A 654 18.49 -7.25 11.54
C PRO A 654 19.38 -6.02 11.27
N TYR A 655 20.39 -6.23 10.42
CA TYR A 655 21.25 -5.17 9.94
C TYR A 655 20.60 -4.42 8.77
N PHE A 656 20.48 -3.11 8.95
CA PHE A 656 20.13 -2.15 7.91
C PHE A 656 21.23 -1.08 7.90
N ARG A 657 21.52 -0.52 6.73
CA ARG A 657 22.55 0.53 6.61
C ARG A 657 22.12 1.74 7.45
N GLY A 658 23.02 2.24 8.31
CA GLY A 658 22.76 3.43 9.12
C GLY A 658 22.84 3.26 10.64
N TYR A 659 23.18 2.07 11.14
CA TYR A 659 23.56 1.91 12.55
C TYR A 659 24.84 2.70 12.87
N LYS A 660 24.86 3.31 14.06
CA LYS A 660 25.98 4.06 14.61
C LYS A 660 26.23 3.61 16.05
N ALA A 661 27.47 3.26 16.36
CA ALA A 661 27.90 2.89 17.70
C ALA A 661 28.73 4.01 18.33
N ARG A 662 28.47 4.29 19.60
CA ARG A 662 29.23 5.24 20.40
C ARG A 662 29.44 4.72 21.81
N ILE A 663 30.62 4.96 22.34
CA ILE A 663 30.91 4.79 23.76
C ILE A 663 31.50 6.11 24.26
N ARG A 664 30.79 6.76 25.20
CA ARG A 664 31.06 8.18 25.54
C ARG A 664 31.05 9.05 24.26
N ASP A 665 32.08 9.86 24.02
CA ASP A 665 32.22 10.67 22.80
C ASP A 665 32.91 9.95 21.64
N GLN A 666 33.40 8.72 21.85
CA GLN A 666 34.12 7.97 20.82
C GLN A 666 33.13 7.24 19.91
N LYS A 667 33.24 7.51 18.60
CA LYS A 667 32.51 6.76 17.58
C LYS A 667 33.24 5.45 17.29
N LEU A 668 32.49 4.36 17.25
CA LEU A 668 32.99 3.05 16.87
C LEU A 668 32.47 2.67 15.48
N ALA A 669 33.29 1.94 14.73
CA ALA A 669 32.89 1.41 13.44
C ALA A 669 31.82 0.33 13.63
N VAL A 670 30.70 0.49 12.93
CA VAL A 670 29.66 -0.54 12.85
C VAL A 670 29.79 -1.22 11.51
N THR A 671 30.01 -2.53 11.52
CA THR A 671 29.95 -3.36 10.33
C THR A 671 28.82 -4.38 10.49
N SER A 672 28.70 -5.33 9.56
CA SER A 672 27.71 -6.40 9.67
C SER A 672 28.37 -7.74 9.48
N TYR A 673 27.88 -8.73 10.21
CA TYR A 673 28.21 -10.12 9.93
C TYR A 673 27.39 -10.55 8.70
N ARG A 674 28.04 -10.60 7.53
CA ARG A 674 27.44 -10.98 6.24
C ARG A 674 26.17 -10.18 5.88
N GLY A 675 25.99 -8.96 6.40
CA GLY A 675 24.76 -8.20 6.20
C GLY A 675 23.54 -8.68 7.00
N LEU A 676 23.69 -9.63 7.93
CA LEU A 676 22.61 -10.18 8.74
C LEU A 676 22.31 -9.34 9.97
N PHE A 677 23.35 -9.09 10.78
CA PHE A 677 23.22 -8.39 12.04
C PHE A 677 24.44 -7.48 12.31
N PRO A 678 24.26 -6.38 13.08
CA PRO A 678 25.35 -5.46 13.41
C PRO A 678 26.44 -6.11 14.25
N ILE A 679 27.69 -5.76 13.96
CA ILE A 679 28.85 -6.09 14.79
C ILE A 679 29.70 -4.84 15.06
N VAL A 680 30.25 -4.74 16.27
CA VAL A 680 31.04 -3.60 16.74
C VAL A 680 32.27 -4.10 17.45
N GLU A 681 33.43 -3.62 17.02
CA GLU A 681 34.70 -3.84 17.72
C GLU A 681 34.92 -2.74 18.76
N VAL A 682 35.22 -3.15 19.99
CA VAL A 682 35.48 -2.27 21.11
C VAL A 682 36.96 -2.41 21.50
N PRO A 683 37.76 -1.33 21.47
CA PRO A 683 39.18 -1.38 21.82
C PRO A 683 39.45 -1.91 23.24
N ALA A 684 40.66 -2.44 23.45
CA ALA A 684 41.13 -2.89 24.76
C ALA A 684 41.08 -1.76 25.80
N GLY A 685 40.74 -2.11 27.05
CA GLY A 685 40.71 -1.16 28.18
C GLY A 685 39.58 -0.13 28.13
N VAL A 686 38.62 -0.29 27.23
CA VAL A 686 37.45 0.59 27.15
C VAL A 686 36.38 0.11 28.12
N HIS A 687 35.90 1.05 28.94
CA HIS A 687 34.83 0.83 29.91
C HIS A 687 33.76 1.92 29.80
N GLY A 688 32.49 1.53 29.72
CA GLY A 688 31.37 2.47 29.80
C GLY A 688 30.16 2.04 28.99
N ARG A 689 29.20 2.95 28.90
CA ARG A 689 27.93 2.70 28.22
C ARG A 689 28.08 2.82 26.71
N LEU A 690 27.90 1.69 26.03
CA LEU A 690 27.84 1.59 24.57
C LEU A 690 26.41 1.81 24.11
N THR A 691 26.21 2.73 23.16
CA THR A 691 24.93 2.94 22.47
C THR A 691 25.07 2.59 21.00
N LEU A 692 24.35 1.56 20.55
CA LEU A 692 24.12 1.27 19.14
C LEU A 692 22.76 1.85 18.74
N SER A 693 22.73 2.85 17.85
CA SER A 693 21.48 3.50 17.41
C SER A 693 21.32 3.45 15.90
N TYR A 694 20.09 3.25 15.42
CA TYR A 694 19.76 3.33 14.01
C TYR A 694 19.48 4.79 13.63
N ARG A 695 20.43 5.42 12.93
CA ARG A 695 20.31 6.82 12.48
C ARG A 695 20.89 6.97 11.07
N PRO A 696 20.19 6.46 10.05
CA PRO A 696 20.68 6.42 8.68
C PRO A 696 20.78 7.82 8.07
N SER A 697 21.61 7.93 7.03
CA SER A 697 21.84 9.20 6.32
C SER A 697 20.58 9.68 5.61
N TRP A 698 19.78 8.77 5.05
CA TRP A 698 18.51 9.13 4.40
C TRP A 698 17.54 9.80 5.36
N LEU A 699 17.54 9.44 6.65
CA LEU A 699 16.67 10.07 7.65
C LEU A 699 17.16 11.48 7.94
N VAL A 700 18.47 11.67 8.16
CA VAL A 700 19.04 12.99 8.45
C VAL A 700 18.84 13.97 7.30
N TRP A 701 19.15 13.56 6.07
CA TRP A 701 18.97 14.39 4.88
C TRP A 701 17.50 14.58 4.54
N GLY A 702 16.70 13.52 4.61
CA GLY A 702 15.26 13.57 4.39
C GLY A 702 14.57 14.54 5.34
N ASP A 703 14.86 14.45 6.65
CA ASP A 703 14.31 15.34 7.67
C ASP A 703 14.74 16.79 7.44
N SER A 704 16.00 17.00 7.04
CA SER A 704 16.51 18.35 6.73
C SER A 704 15.77 18.97 5.54
N VAL A 705 15.57 18.21 4.47
CA VAL A 705 14.81 18.65 3.28
C VAL A 705 13.35 18.91 3.66
N ALA A 706 12.73 18.00 4.40
CA ALA A 706 11.35 18.14 4.85
C ALA A 706 11.17 19.38 5.75
N ALA A 707 12.11 19.65 6.66
CA ALA A 707 12.07 20.82 7.53
C ALA A 707 12.19 22.13 6.74
N VAL A 708 13.11 22.21 5.76
CA VAL A 708 13.24 23.38 4.88
C VAL A 708 11.97 23.60 4.06
N CYS A 709 11.43 22.54 3.44
CA CYS A 709 10.18 22.63 2.69
C CYS A 709 8.98 23.00 3.59
N GLY A 710 8.93 22.46 4.80
CA GLY A 710 7.92 22.78 5.81
C GLY A 710 7.97 24.25 6.21
N LEU A 711 9.16 24.82 6.42
CA LEU A 711 9.34 26.23 6.70
C LEU A 711 8.86 27.10 5.52
N ILE A 712 9.19 26.74 4.29
CA ILE A 712 8.73 27.47 3.09
C ILE A 712 7.20 27.43 2.99
N VAL A 713 6.58 26.27 3.22
CA VAL A 713 5.12 26.13 3.22
C VAL A 713 4.49 26.97 4.33
N LEU A 714 5.02 26.91 5.55
CA LEU A 714 4.54 27.68 6.69
C LEU A 714 4.59 29.19 6.43
N LEU A 715 5.74 29.70 5.97
CA LEU A 715 5.91 31.11 5.63
C LEU A 715 4.97 31.52 4.48
N GLY A 716 4.79 30.65 3.49
CA GLY A 716 3.84 30.86 2.40
C GLY A 716 2.38 30.95 2.88
N VAL A 717 1.98 30.10 3.83
CA VAL A 717 0.65 30.13 4.45
C VAL A 717 0.45 31.41 5.25
N ILE A 718 1.43 31.81 6.08
CA ILE A 718 1.39 33.07 6.84
C ILE A 718 1.24 34.27 5.90
N ALA A 719 2.01 34.31 4.81
CA ALA A 719 1.89 35.36 3.79
C ALA A 719 0.51 35.37 3.11
N ALA A 720 -0.05 34.19 2.82
CA ALA A 720 -1.39 34.08 2.24
C ALA A 720 -2.48 34.62 3.18
N CYS A 721 -2.39 34.30 4.48
CA CYS A 721 -3.31 34.80 5.50
C CYS A 721 -3.24 36.32 5.64
N ARG A 722 -2.03 36.91 5.68
CA ARG A 722 -1.83 38.36 5.76
C ARG A 722 -2.39 39.11 4.55
N TYR A 723 -2.17 38.57 3.35
CA TYR A 723 -2.70 39.15 2.12
C TYR A 723 -4.23 39.15 2.08
N SER A 724 -4.88 38.11 2.63
CA SER A 724 -6.34 38.05 2.71
C SER A 724 -6.91 39.06 3.72
N SER A 725 -6.19 39.36 4.80
CA SER A 725 -6.62 40.35 5.81
C SER A 725 -6.48 41.80 5.33
N SER A 726 -5.47 42.12 4.51
CA SER A 726 -5.26 43.47 3.98
C SER A 726 -6.27 43.83 2.89
N THR A 727 -6.69 42.89 2.04
CA THR A 727 -7.72 43.15 1.02
C THR A 727 -9.15 43.24 1.59
N GLY A 728 -9.37 42.83 2.84
CA GLY A 728 -10.67 42.91 3.51
C GLY A 728 -10.95 44.26 4.18
N THR A 729 -9.93 45.12 4.32
CA THR A 729 -10.03 46.43 4.97
C THR A 729 -10.26 47.58 3.97
N GLU A 730 -9.91 47.40 2.69
CA GLU A 730 -10.16 48.40 1.63
C GLU A 730 -11.61 48.37 1.07
N SER A 731 -12.46 47.41 1.46
CA SER A 731 -13.87 47.36 1.01
C SER A 731 -14.88 47.94 2.01
N ARG A 732 -14.42 48.80 2.94
CA ARG A 732 -15.24 49.47 3.96
C ARG A 732 -15.04 50.99 4.04
N SER A 733 -14.49 51.62 3.01
CA SER A 733 -14.49 53.07 2.84
C SER A 733 -15.31 53.47 1.64
#